data_AF-A0A352UHM4-F1
#
_entry.id   AF-A0A352UHM4-F1
#
_cell.length_a   1.000
_cell.length_b   1.000
_cell.length_c   1.000
_cell.angle_alpha   90.00
_cell.angle_beta   90.00
_cell.angle_gamma   90.00
#
_symmetry.space_group_name_H-M   'P 1'
#
loop_
_entity.id
_entity.type
_entity.pdbx_description
1 polymer ?
#
loop_
_entity_poly.entity_id
_entity_poly.type
_entity_poly.pdbx_seq_one_letter_code
_entity_poly.pdbx_strand_id
1 'polypeptide(L)'
;MRFILLSVLFMVGFALWSVTSAVPAVQAQTPSDRLTVLIIDRASIQGSQENIDLINSFLGLFFKLKEGQPFVFIQLDDPTIPLGPVETDREDFSGVRAQLDEALLATSTPSVGLAGTLAEVYNLLNGLSAGAESVIYFVTASDSGTNPDARFDRLEPILNLHIEAGWPVFTVVLPGTNPGFGRVLQDVSDKTGGESYFLDTPDGFRDFTDRTLRLESKGSLTEVDSAVLDPDTVIEISLNIAPGTDKTTLMFFKDNEVTDFRLKNPYGFEASTGDRTSSSFVELPHLVMWELVGPMAGKWQIEVRGNQGQISVWVISTNKYTLGLQDFGAVPVGEPTTITAFITEDGTRTTVESARLSVKVTAPDGLSIIHELNDDGVDGDAVAQDSHYAVTIPPLTAEGEYRVDLELSWPGFEHTINARGSFQAQTFPALSVTLERTELLIPGDRAKIATVFANVNGQPFSVLVEDITLELATNAGEAGNLELVPQSVITQGRAFMYDLFYTPGAEAFTTVIMRLNLEYAGRQHSFATDTLILSSYLPTPVPAPLPTPFLLTAVPVPTQAPLPTPVPAPVITDDEPPIILIVVLAVVGGIIVILVIFRLSRPTPHGFLYNDQGEVVVDFAGLVRSPMSNLISRNVVRGVEVGIPGLEGVTFTFRGSGVFMSSMQVAPATVRVNNQPLIEERAIDDSTWIGTSGRLYKFSTKPAPRTED
;
A
#
# COMPACT_ATOMS: atom_id res chain seq x y z
N MET A 1 -4.18 47.33 5.88
CA MET A 1 -5.44 47.32 6.64
C MET A 1 -6.42 46.32 5.99
N ARG A 2 -6.21 45.02 6.24
CA ARG A 2 -7.14 43.90 5.93
C ARG A 2 -6.73 42.56 6.56
N PHE A 3 -5.79 42.56 7.51
CA PHE A 3 -5.28 41.36 8.22
C PHE A 3 -5.53 41.39 9.73
N ILE A 4 -6.36 42.32 10.24
CA ILE A 4 -6.60 42.47 11.68
C ILE A 4 -7.96 41.85 12.11
N LEU A 5 -8.81 41.42 11.19
CA LEU A 5 -10.12 40.86 11.53
C LEU A 5 -10.16 39.32 11.70
N LEU A 6 -9.14 38.58 11.27
CA LEU A 6 -9.15 37.10 11.39
C LEU A 6 -8.55 36.60 12.72
N SER A 7 -7.77 37.42 13.42
CA SER A 7 -7.10 37.06 14.67
C SER A 7 -8.00 37.19 15.91
N VAL A 8 -9.14 37.87 15.79
CA VAL A 8 -10.05 38.14 16.94
C VAL A 8 -11.10 37.04 17.11
N LEU A 9 -11.35 36.20 16.10
CA LEU A 9 -12.30 35.07 16.23
C LEU A 9 -11.66 33.81 16.83
N PHE A 10 -10.32 33.71 16.82
CA PHE A 10 -9.59 32.57 17.40
C PHE A 10 -9.30 32.75 18.91
N MET A 11 -9.53 33.95 19.45
CA MET A 11 -9.16 34.34 20.83
C MET A 11 -10.37 34.40 21.79
N VAL A 12 -11.48 33.72 21.45
CA VAL A 12 -12.68 33.60 22.31
C VAL A 12 -13.00 32.14 22.67
N GLY A 13 -12.33 31.16 22.05
CA GLY A 13 -12.46 29.73 22.40
C GLY A 13 -11.55 29.22 23.52
N PHE A 14 -10.58 30.02 23.96
CA PHE A 14 -9.52 29.57 24.90
C PHE A 14 -9.52 30.31 26.25
N ALA A 15 -10.63 30.97 26.60
CA ALA A 15 -10.79 31.73 27.85
C ALA A 15 -11.74 31.06 28.85
N LEU A 16 -11.87 29.73 28.78
CA LEU A 16 -12.39 28.89 29.85
C LEU A 16 -11.35 27.80 30.06
N TRP A 17 -10.41 28.05 30.96
CA TRP A 17 -9.97 27.12 32.01
C TRP A 17 -9.02 27.88 32.93
N SER A 18 -9.56 28.16 34.11
CA SER A 18 -8.92 28.85 35.21
C SER A 18 -7.93 27.95 35.94
N VAL A 19 -6.82 28.57 36.30
CA VAL A 19 -5.77 28.15 37.22
C VAL A 19 -6.32 27.57 38.54
N THR A 20 -5.84 26.38 38.94
CA THR A 20 -5.73 26.01 40.36
C THR A 20 -4.37 25.34 40.62
N SER A 21 -3.51 26.09 41.31
CA SER A 21 -2.49 25.71 42.30
C SER A 21 -1.84 24.32 42.26
N ALA A 22 -0.51 24.33 42.20
CA ALA A 22 0.38 23.21 42.44
C ALA A 22 0.23 22.60 43.85
N VAL A 23 0.03 21.29 43.87
CA VAL A 23 0.35 20.31 44.92
C VAL A 23 0.94 19.12 44.16
N PRO A 24 2.01 18.43 44.62
CA PRO A 24 2.64 17.38 43.83
C PRO A 24 1.67 16.20 43.67
N ALA A 25 1.04 16.11 42.51
CA ALA A 25 0.19 15.00 42.13
C ALA A 25 1.05 13.92 41.48
N VAL A 26 0.93 12.70 42.02
CA VAL A 26 1.33 11.45 41.39
C VAL A 26 0.99 11.50 39.90
N GLN A 27 1.97 11.26 39.03
CA GLN A 27 1.75 11.18 37.59
C GLN A 27 0.70 10.12 37.29
N ALA A 28 -0.49 10.54 36.87
CA ALA A 28 -1.45 9.65 36.23
C ALA A 28 -0.81 9.18 34.92
N GLN A 29 -0.51 7.88 34.83
CA GLN A 29 -0.06 7.23 33.60
C GLN A 29 -1.10 7.44 32.50
N THR A 30 -0.63 7.82 31.32
CA THR A 30 -1.45 7.89 30.10
C THR A 30 -2.10 6.51 29.87
N PRO A 31 -3.40 6.44 29.51
CA PRO A 31 -4.05 5.17 29.18
C PRO A 31 -3.25 4.43 28.11
N SER A 32 -3.01 3.13 28.33
CA SER A 32 -2.45 2.25 27.31
C SER A 32 -3.59 1.45 26.69
N ASP A 33 -3.69 1.46 25.37
CA ASP A 33 -4.70 0.69 24.63
C ASP A 33 -4.46 -0.83 24.76
N ARG A 34 -3.24 -1.24 25.17
CA ARG A 34 -2.78 -2.62 25.14
C ARG A 34 -1.82 -2.95 26.29
N LEU A 35 -2.36 -3.46 27.40
CA LEU A 35 -1.58 -3.94 28.54
C LEU A 35 -1.50 -5.48 28.55
N THR A 36 -0.33 -6.02 28.90
CA THR A 36 -0.18 -7.45 29.19
C THR A 36 -0.03 -7.67 30.70
N VAL A 37 -1.02 -8.31 31.32
CA VAL A 37 -0.96 -8.67 32.74
C VAL A 37 -0.42 -10.09 32.87
N LEU A 38 0.62 -10.29 33.67
CA LEU A 38 1.19 -11.60 33.95
C LEU A 38 0.99 -11.96 35.43
N ILE A 39 0.13 -12.93 35.67
CA ILE A 39 -0.15 -13.48 36.99
C ILE A 39 0.69 -14.74 37.19
N ILE A 40 1.48 -14.79 38.27
CA ILE A 40 2.33 -15.95 38.56
C ILE A 40 1.94 -16.59 39.90
N ASP A 41 1.61 -17.88 39.86
CA ASP A 41 1.41 -18.73 41.02
C ASP A 41 2.75 -19.23 41.59
N ARG A 42 3.49 -18.31 42.21
CA ARG A 42 4.84 -18.59 42.71
C ARG A 42 4.89 -19.74 43.73
N ALA A 43 3.85 -19.90 44.55
CA ALA A 43 3.78 -20.93 45.57
C ALA A 43 3.84 -22.34 44.96
N SER A 44 3.19 -22.52 43.81
CA SER A 44 3.23 -23.79 43.07
C SER A 44 4.56 -24.05 42.35
N ILE A 45 5.31 -22.99 42.04
CA ILE A 45 6.52 -23.05 41.20
C ILE A 45 7.78 -23.27 42.04
N GLN A 46 7.90 -22.58 43.18
CA GLN A 46 9.12 -22.53 44.03
C GLN A 46 9.65 -23.88 44.51
N GLY A 47 8.78 -24.90 44.59
CA GLY A 47 9.15 -26.24 45.05
C GLY A 47 9.96 -27.06 44.05
N SER A 48 10.11 -26.61 42.80
CA SER A 48 10.76 -27.34 41.71
C SER A 48 11.73 -26.44 40.96
N GLN A 49 13.03 -26.80 40.98
CA GLN A 49 14.05 -26.08 40.19
C GLN A 49 13.74 -26.12 38.69
N GLU A 50 13.22 -27.26 38.20
CA GLU A 50 12.78 -27.40 36.81
C GLU A 50 11.69 -26.39 36.46
N ASN A 51 10.71 -26.18 37.34
CA ASN A 51 9.66 -25.19 37.09
C ASN A 51 10.22 -23.77 37.10
N ILE A 52 11.20 -23.46 37.95
CA ILE A 52 11.89 -22.16 37.96
C ILE A 52 12.64 -21.95 36.63
N ASP A 53 13.34 -22.97 36.15
CA ASP A 53 14.10 -22.94 34.90
C ASP A 53 13.19 -22.77 33.67
N LEU A 54 12.05 -23.46 33.65
CA LEU A 54 10.98 -23.30 32.65
C LEU A 54 10.40 -21.89 32.66
N ILE A 55 10.04 -21.35 33.84
CA ILE A 55 9.53 -19.97 33.96
C ILE A 55 10.55 -18.95 33.50
N ASN A 56 11.82 -19.11 33.87
CA ASN A 56 12.87 -18.19 33.44
C ASN A 56 13.01 -18.17 31.91
N SER A 57 13.02 -19.35 31.29
CA SER A 57 13.06 -19.50 29.84
C SER A 57 11.81 -18.89 29.18
N PHE A 58 10.63 -19.13 29.75
CA PHE A 58 9.35 -18.60 29.27
C PHE A 58 9.31 -17.08 29.33
N LEU A 59 9.70 -16.47 30.45
CA LEU A 59 9.71 -15.03 30.60
C LEU A 59 10.67 -14.37 29.60
N GLY A 60 11.86 -14.94 29.42
CA GLY A 60 12.83 -14.46 28.43
C GLY A 60 12.27 -14.46 27.00
N LEU A 61 11.63 -15.56 26.60
CA LEU A 61 10.92 -15.66 25.33
C LEU A 61 9.77 -14.65 25.25
N PHE A 62 8.92 -14.61 26.28
CA PHE A 62 7.68 -13.84 26.27
C PHE A 62 7.92 -12.34 26.15
N PHE A 63 8.92 -11.82 26.88
CA PHE A 63 9.33 -10.42 26.77
C PHE A 63 9.90 -10.09 25.40
N LYS A 64 10.59 -11.05 24.76
CA LYS A 64 11.11 -10.86 23.41
C LYS A 64 10.01 -10.81 22.36
N LEU A 65 9.02 -11.70 22.45
CA LEU A 65 7.91 -11.75 21.50
C LEU A 65 7.00 -10.52 21.60
N LYS A 66 6.87 -9.94 22.79
CA LYS A 66 6.05 -8.75 23.08
C LYS A 66 6.87 -7.49 23.36
N GLU A 67 8.06 -7.40 22.79
CA GLU A 67 8.90 -6.19 22.86
C GLU A 67 8.11 -4.94 22.42
N GLY A 68 8.24 -3.85 23.19
CA GLY A 68 7.48 -2.60 23.02
C GLY A 68 6.07 -2.58 23.62
N GLN A 69 5.62 -3.66 24.30
CA GLN A 69 4.34 -3.68 25.02
C GLN A 69 4.55 -3.47 26.53
N PRO A 70 3.66 -2.73 27.22
CA PRO A 70 3.71 -2.58 28.66
C PRO A 70 3.18 -3.83 29.39
N PHE A 71 3.96 -4.29 30.36
CA PHE A 71 3.67 -5.43 31.22
C PHE A 71 3.33 -5.00 32.65
N VAL A 72 2.35 -5.67 33.24
CA VAL A 72 2.05 -5.61 34.67
C VAL A 72 2.19 -7.00 35.28
N PHE A 73 3.02 -7.13 36.30
CA PHE A 73 3.24 -8.41 36.98
C PHE A 73 2.46 -8.48 38.28
N ILE A 74 1.77 -9.59 38.51
CA ILE A 74 0.93 -9.81 39.68
C ILE A 74 1.28 -11.16 40.29
N GLN A 75 1.44 -11.21 41.60
CA GLN A 75 1.64 -12.46 42.32
C GLN A 75 0.30 -13.00 42.78
N LEU A 76 0.06 -14.31 42.61
CA LEU A 76 -1.23 -14.91 43.00
C LEU A 76 -1.50 -14.83 44.51
N ASP A 77 -0.45 -14.79 45.34
CA ASP A 77 -0.55 -14.69 46.79
C ASP A 77 -0.49 -13.27 47.34
N ASP A 78 -0.14 -12.28 46.53
CA ASP A 78 -0.31 -10.86 46.85
C ASP A 78 -0.76 -10.06 45.61
N PRO A 79 -2.03 -10.19 45.20
CA PRO A 79 -2.52 -9.56 43.99
C PRO A 79 -2.69 -8.04 44.09
N THR A 80 -2.51 -7.47 45.29
CA THR A 80 -2.74 -6.04 45.57
C THR A 80 -1.51 -5.16 45.31
N ILE A 81 -0.35 -5.77 45.11
CA ILE A 81 0.92 -5.07 44.88
C ILE A 81 1.44 -5.44 43.48
N PRO A 82 0.88 -4.85 42.40
CA PRO A 82 1.38 -5.08 41.05
C PRO A 82 2.75 -4.42 40.85
N LEU A 83 3.59 -5.03 40.02
CA LEU A 83 4.82 -4.40 39.50
C LEU A 83 4.58 -3.93 38.06
N GLY A 84 4.84 -2.66 37.78
CA GLY A 84 4.59 -2.03 36.47
C GLY A 84 3.41 -1.06 36.49
N PRO A 85 2.90 -0.63 35.31
CA PRO A 85 3.27 -1.09 33.97
C PRO A 85 4.71 -0.70 33.55
N VAL A 86 5.40 -1.59 32.84
CA VAL A 86 6.76 -1.36 32.30
C VAL A 86 6.90 -1.96 30.89
N GLU A 87 7.54 -1.24 29.98
CA GLU A 87 7.88 -1.74 28.64
C GLU A 87 9.21 -2.53 28.71
N THR A 88 9.29 -3.69 28.04
CA THR A 88 10.42 -4.62 28.19
C THR A 88 11.70 -4.20 27.45
N ASP A 89 11.60 -3.23 26.54
CA ASP A 89 12.68 -2.66 25.73
C ASP A 89 13.31 -1.40 26.36
N ARG A 90 12.81 -0.93 27.50
CA ARG A 90 13.38 0.22 28.21
C ARG A 90 14.61 -0.13 29.03
N GLU A 91 15.51 0.85 29.17
CA GLU A 91 16.75 0.70 29.94
C GLU A 91 16.52 0.29 31.41
N ASP A 92 15.42 0.74 32.01
CA ASP A 92 15.06 0.44 33.40
C ASP A 92 14.42 -0.94 33.61
N PHE A 93 14.08 -1.65 32.53
CA PHE A 93 13.49 -2.99 32.61
C PHE A 93 14.40 -4.00 33.33
N SER A 94 15.72 -3.84 33.21
CA SER A 94 16.70 -4.68 33.94
C SER A 94 16.48 -4.69 35.46
N GLY A 95 16.09 -3.54 36.04
CA GLY A 95 15.77 -3.42 37.46
C GLY A 95 14.45 -4.09 37.82
N VAL A 96 13.43 -3.99 36.96
CA VAL A 96 12.15 -4.69 37.16
C VAL A 96 12.33 -6.20 37.01
N ARG A 97 13.16 -6.64 36.06
CA ARG A 97 13.51 -8.06 35.89
C ARG A 97 14.15 -8.63 37.15
N ALA A 98 15.12 -7.91 37.73
CA ALA A 98 15.74 -8.33 39.00
C ALA A 98 14.73 -8.44 40.15
N GLN A 99 13.79 -7.48 40.26
CA GLN A 99 12.72 -7.55 41.25
C GLN A 99 11.80 -8.77 41.02
N LEU A 100 11.47 -9.08 39.76
CA LEU A 100 10.67 -10.26 39.42
C LEU A 100 11.41 -11.55 39.81
N ASP A 101 12.70 -11.64 39.53
CA ASP A 101 13.54 -12.79 39.88
C ASP A 101 13.61 -12.99 41.41
N GLU A 102 13.80 -11.90 42.18
CA GLU A 102 13.75 -11.93 43.64
C GLU A 102 12.37 -12.37 44.15
N ALA A 103 11.30 -11.85 43.54
CA ALA A 103 9.93 -12.11 43.97
C ALA A 103 9.48 -13.56 43.66
N LEU A 104 10.02 -14.17 42.60
CA LEU A 104 9.86 -15.59 42.26
C LEU A 104 10.53 -16.51 43.28
N LEU A 105 11.63 -16.08 43.91
CA LEU A 105 12.37 -16.86 44.90
C LEU A 105 11.94 -16.59 46.36
N ALA A 106 11.26 -15.47 46.61
CA ALA A 106 10.82 -15.09 47.96
C ALA A 106 9.74 -16.02 48.52
N THR A 107 9.78 -16.30 49.82
CA THR A 107 8.79 -17.17 50.49
C THR A 107 7.35 -16.70 50.25
N SER A 108 6.51 -17.60 49.74
CA SER A 108 5.08 -17.34 49.48
C SER A 108 4.23 -17.35 50.75
N THR A 109 3.10 -16.65 50.68
CA THR A 109 2.03 -16.66 51.68
C THR A 109 0.79 -17.39 51.14
N PRO A 110 -0.21 -17.73 51.98
CA PRO A 110 -1.42 -18.41 51.49
C PRO A 110 -2.14 -17.59 50.41
N SER A 111 -2.40 -18.23 49.26
CA SER A 111 -3.01 -17.61 48.08
C SER A 111 -4.40 -17.03 48.32
N VAL A 112 -4.69 -15.88 47.67
CA VAL A 112 -6.04 -15.26 47.62
C VAL A 112 -6.97 -16.01 46.64
N GLY A 113 -6.44 -16.96 45.87
CA GLY A 113 -7.15 -17.78 44.90
C GLY A 113 -7.40 -17.06 43.57
N LEU A 114 -7.66 -17.83 42.51
CA LEU A 114 -7.84 -17.32 41.15
C LEU A 114 -8.97 -16.27 41.05
N ALA A 115 -10.09 -16.51 41.74
CA ALA A 115 -11.24 -15.60 41.71
C ALA A 115 -10.91 -14.22 42.27
N GLY A 116 -10.22 -14.18 43.42
CA GLY A 116 -9.80 -12.94 44.07
C GLY A 116 -8.77 -12.19 43.22
N THR A 117 -7.78 -12.89 42.67
CA THR A 117 -6.78 -12.26 41.81
C THR A 117 -7.38 -11.70 40.53
N LEU A 118 -8.30 -12.40 39.86
CA LEU A 118 -8.99 -11.85 38.69
C LEU A 118 -9.83 -10.62 39.05
N ALA A 119 -10.45 -10.58 40.24
CA ALA A 119 -11.15 -9.39 40.71
C ALA A 119 -10.21 -8.19 40.88
N GLU A 120 -9.02 -8.39 41.45
CA GLU A 120 -8.01 -7.34 41.57
C GLU A 120 -7.46 -6.92 40.20
N VAL A 121 -7.26 -7.86 39.27
CA VAL A 121 -6.84 -7.55 37.89
C VAL A 121 -7.88 -6.69 37.19
N TYR A 122 -9.16 -7.02 37.32
CA TYR A 122 -10.25 -6.21 36.75
C TYR A 122 -10.24 -4.78 37.32
N ASN A 123 -10.13 -4.64 38.64
CA ASN A 123 -10.07 -3.34 39.31
C ASN A 123 -8.84 -2.54 38.87
N LEU A 124 -7.69 -3.20 38.72
CA LEU A 124 -6.44 -2.60 38.27
C LEU A 124 -6.56 -2.11 36.83
N LEU A 125 -6.97 -2.95 35.90
CA LEU A 125 -7.12 -2.60 34.49
C LEU A 125 -8.12 -1.46 34.30
N ASN A 126 -9.23 -1.48 35.04
CA ASN A 126 -10.19 -0.38 35.04
C ASN A 126 -9.58 0.91 35.64
N GLY A 127 -8.82 0.80 36.73
CA GLY A 127 -8.10 1.93 37.33
C GLY A 127 -7.05 2.55 36.40
N LEU A 128 -6.41 1.72 35.58
CA LEU A 128 -5.46 2.15 34.54
C LEU A 128 -6.14 2.60 33.24
N SER A 129 -7.47 2.52 33.14
CA SER A 129 -8.24 2.78 31.92
C SER A 129 -7.72 1.97 30.72
N ALA A 130 -7.46 0.68 30.94
CA ALA A 130 -6.91 -0.22 29.94
C ALA A 130 -7.85 -0.39 28.73
N GLY A 131 -7.28 -0.38 27.52
CA GLY A 131 -8.04 -0.65 26.29
C GLY A 131 -8.47 -2.11 26.15
N ALA A 132 -9.41 -2.36 25.23
CA ALA A 132 -9.96 -3.69 24.95
C ALA A 132 -8.95 -4.68 24.33
N GLU A 133 -7.76 -4.22 23.93
CA GLU A 133 -6.69 -5.10 23.44
C GLU A 133 -5.79 -5.64 24.57
N SER A 134 -6.11 -5.31 25.83
CA SER A 134 -5.37 -5.80 26.98
C SER A 134 -5.65 -7.27 27.24
N VAL A 135 -4.61 -8.01 27.65
CA VAL A 135 -4.63 -9.47 27.81
C VAL A 135 -4.05 -9.89 29.13
N ILE A 136 -4.53 -11.01 29.67
CA ILE A 136 -4.11 -11.55 30.97
C ILE A 136 -3.48 -12.93 30.73
N TYR A 137 -2.32 -13.20 31.30
CA TYR A 137 -1.67 -14.51 31.30
C TYR A 137 -1.58 -15.03 32.74
N PHE A 138 -2.14 -16.21 32.98
CA PHE A 138 -2.10 -16.88 34.28
C PHE A 138 -1.16 -18.08 34.23
N VAL A 139 -0.09 -18.05 35.02
CA VAL A 139 0.97 -19.06 35.01
C VAL A 139 0.97 -19.87 36.31
N THR A 140 0.92 -21.20 36.22
CA THR A 140 0.86 -22.08 37.41
C THR A 140 1.47 -23.45 37.17
N ALA A 141 1.96 -24.05 38.26
CA ALA A 141 2.40 -25.44 38.36
C ALA A 141 1.61 -26.21 39.44
N SER A 142 0.40 -25.76 39.82
CA SER A 142 -0.31 -26.26 41.00
C SER A 142 -0.64 -27.76 40.89
N ASP A 143 0.03 -28.56 41.71
CA ASP A 143 -0.14 -30.02 41.80
C ASP A 143 -1.30 -30.44 42.73
N SER A 144 -1.71 -29.55 43.64
CA SER A 144 -2.77 -29.80 44.58
C SER A 144 -4.12 -29.94 43.86
N GLY A 145 -4.74 -31.13 43.97
CA GLY A 145 -6.10 -31.38 43.47
C GLY A 145 -7.20 -30.63 44.24
N THR A 146 -6.79 -29.74 45.15
CA THR A 146 -7.62 -28.95 46.06
C THR A 146 -7.00 -27.56 46.20
N ASN A 147 -7.16 -26.72 45.17
CA ASN A 147 -7.13 -25.26 45.36
C ASN A 147 -8.58 -24.80 45.68
N PRO A 148 -8.84 -24.02 46.76
CA PRO A 148 -10.15 -23.70 47.36
C PRO A 148 -11.33 -23.22 46.47
N ASP A 149 -11.12 -22.92 45.18
CA ASP A 149 -12.13 -22.42 44.24
C ASP A 149 -12.41 -23.33 43.03
N ALA A 150 -12.16 -24.63 43.16
CA ALA A 150 -12.32 -25.63 42.09
C ALA A 150 -13.72 -25.82 41.46
N ARG A 151 -14.67 -24.88 41.64
CA ARG A 151 -15.94 -24.84 40.92
C ARG A 151 -15.97 -23.63 40.01
N PHE A 152 -15.95 -23.88 38.70
CA PHE A 152 -16.08 -22.88 37.65
C PHE A 152 -17.26 -21.91 37.87
N ASP A 153 -18.37 -22.40 38.44
CA ASP A 153 -19.55 -21.61 38.84
C ASP A 153 -19.22 -20.39 39.73
N ARG A 154 -18.11 -20.42 40.49
CA ARG A 154 -17.68 -19.30 41.34
C ARG A 154 -16.84 -18.27 40.59
N LEU A 155 -16.19 -18.67 39.51
CA LEU A 155 -15.40 -17.79 38.64
C LEU A 155 -16.30 -17.06 37.64
N GLU A 156 -17.43 -17.66 37.27
CA GLU A 156 -18.32 -17.14 36.23
C GLU A 156 -18.68 -15.65 36.36
N PRO A 157 -19.06 -15.11 37.54
CA PRO A 157 -19.37 -13.69 37.66
C PRO A 157 -18.18 -12.78 37.34
N ILE A 158 -16.97 -13.14 37.77
CA ILE A 158 -15.77 -12.33 37.51
C ILE A 158 -15.27 -12.50 36.08
N LEU A 159 -15.40 -13.69 35.49
CA LEU A 159 -15.08 -13.92 34.08
C LEU A 159 -15.98 -13.10 33.15
N ASN A 160 -17.28 -12.99 33.48
CA ASN A 160 -18.21 -12.18 32.70
C ASN A 160 -17.79 -10.70 32.65
N LEU A 161 -17.24 -10.16 33.76
CA LEU A 161 -16.71 -8.80 33.76
C LEU A 161 -15.53 -8.63 32.79
N HIS A 162 -14.65 -9.62 32.70
CA HIS A 162 -13.54 -9.60 31.74
C HIS A 162 -14.01 -9.74 30.30
N ILE A 163 -15.02 -10.58 30.05
CA ILE A 163 -15.65 -10.75 28.72
C ILE A 163 -16.30 -9.44 28.27
N GLU A 164 -17.06 -8.79 29.15
CA GLU A 164 -17.71 -7.51 28.85
C GLU A 164 -16.69 -6.39 28.58
N ALA A 165 -15.53 -6.42 29.25
CA ALA A 165 -14.43 -5.50 29.02
C ALA A 165 -13.57 -5.85 27.78
N GLY A 166 -13.74 -7.05 27.22
CA GLY A 166 -12.93 -7.56 26.10
C GLY A 166 -11.52 -8.00 26.49
N TRP A 167 -11.27 -8.36 27.75
CA TRP A 167 -9.94 -8.77 28.24
C TRP A 167 -9.82 -10.29 28.35
N PRO A 168 -9.26 -10.99 27.35
CA PRO A 168 -9.12 -12.44 27.38
C PRO A 168 -8.08 -12.89 28.41
N VAL A 169 -8.33 -14.06 29.00
CA VAL A 169 -7.41 -14.73 29.92
C VAL A 169 -6.76 -15.91 29.20
N PHE A 170 -5.46 -15.84 29.02
CA PHE A 170 -4.59 -16.93 28.59
C PHE A 170 -4.05 -17.66 29.81
N THR A 171 -3.80 -18.95 29.70
CA THR A 171 -3.21 -19.74 30.79
C THR A 171 -1.96 -20.45 30.33
N VAL A 172 -0.93 -20.48 31.18
CA VAL A 172 0.33 -21.20 30.93
C VAL A 172 0.48 -22.24 32.04
N VAL A 173 0.36 -23.49 31.65
CA VAL A 173 0.31 -24.65 32.53
C VAL A 173 1.67 -25.35 32.50
N LEU A 174 2.33 -25.41 33.65
CA LEU A 174 3.62 -26.08 33.80
C LEU A 174 3.47 -27.59 34.02
N PRO A 175 4.52 -28.39 33.73
CA PRO A 175 4.55 -29.81 34.00
C PRO A 175 4.25 -30.11 35.47
N GLY A 176 3.50 -31.18 35.73
CA GLY A 176 3.09 -31.57 37.09
C GLY A 176 1.82 -30.88 37.60
N THR A 177 1.23 -29.93 36.86
CA THR A 177 -0.06 -29.33 37.21
C THR A 177 -1.16 -30.38 37.29
N ASN A 178 -2.04 -30.27 38.29
CA ASN A 178 -3.16 -31.17 38.47
C ASN A 178 -4.08 -31.19 37.22
N PRO A 179 -4.37 -32.36 36.62
CA PRO A 179 -5.19 -32.43 35.40
C PRO A 179 -6.63 -31.94 35.53
N GLY A 180 -7.19 -31.96 36.75
CA GLY A 180 -8.51 -31.38 37.03
C GLY A 180 -8.46 -29.86 37.05
N PHE A 181 -7.40 -29.29 37.62
CA PHE A 181 -7.19 -27.85 37.63
C PHE A 181 -6.84 -27.31 36.24
N GLY A 182 -6.01 -28.04 35.47
CA GLY A 182 -5.71 -27.70 34.08
C GLY A 182 -6.96 -27.59 33.20
N ARG A 183 -7.98 -28.44 33.41
CA ARG A 183 -9.29 -28.32 32.74
C ARG A 183 -10.05 -27.06 33.12
N VAL A 184 -10.03 -26.67 34.40
CA VAL A 184 -10.65 -25.41 34.84
C VAL A 184 -9.98 -24.21 34.18
N LEU A 185 -8.65 -24.22 34.06
CA LEU A 185 -7.90 -23.15 33.38
C LEU A 185 -8.19 -23.08 31.88
N GLN A 186 -8.39 -24.24 31.25
CA GLN A 186 -8.84 -24.31 29.87
C GLN A 186 -10.25 -23.73 29.71
N ASP A 187 -11.20 -24.11 30.57
CA ASP A 187 -12.56 -23.54 30.55
C ASP A 187 -12.55 -22.01 30.77
N VAL A 188 -11.64 -21.51 31.61
CA VAL A 188 -11.45 -20.05 31.84
C VAL A 188 -10.97 -19.37 30.57
N SER A 189 -9.99 -19.96 29.90
CA SER A 189 -9.39 -19.38 28.69
C SER A 189 -10.40 -19.37 27.54
N ASP A 190 -11.03 -20.52 27.28
CA ASP A 190 -12.02 -20.68 26.22
C ASP A 190 -13.20 -19.71 26.40
N LYS A 191 -13.68 -19.53 27.64
CA LYS A 191 -14.83 -18.65 27.92
C LYS A 191 -14.50 -17.17 27.76
N THR A 192 -13.25 -16.76 28.01
CA THR A 192 -12.82 -15.36 27.88
C THR A 192 -12.26 -15.02 26.50
N GLY A 193 -12.13 -16.01 25.60
CA GLY A 193 -11.55 -15.84 24.26
C GLY A 193 -10.02 -15.90 24.24
N GLY A 194 -9.39 -16.40 25.31
CA GLY A 194 -7.96 -16.70 25.36
C GLY A 194 -7.64 -18.14 24.97
N GLU A 195 -6.39 -18.55 25.22
CA GLU A 195 -5.90 -19.91 24.96
C GLU A 195 -5.08 -20.47 26.12
N SER A 196 -5.08 -21.80 26.25
CA SER A 196 -4.21 -22.52 27.18
C SER A 196 -2.97 -23.08 26.51
N TYR A 197 -1.81 -22.80 27.11
CA TYR A 197 -0.50 -23.28 26.70
C TYR A 197 0.03 -24.27 27.73
N PHE A 198 0.49 -25.43 27.27
CA PHE A 198 1.23 -26.38 28.10
C PHE A 198 2.72 -26.12 27.87
N LEU A 199 3.46 -25.76 28.91
CA LEU A 199 4.84 -25.32 28.81
C LEU A 199 5.80 -26.48 29.08
N ASP A 200 5.96 -27.37 28.09
CA ASP A 200 6.97 -28.43 28.07
C ASP A 200 8.07 -28.15 27.03
N THR A 201 9.13 -28.97 27.06
CA THR A 201 10.24 -28.88 26.10
C THR A 201 10.27 -30.08 25.16
N PRO A 202 10.63 -29.87 23.89
CA PRO A 202 10.79 -28.58 23.21
C PRO A 202 9.46 -27.99 22.69
N ASP A 203 8.41 -28.81 22.59
CA ASP A 203 7.18 -28.51 21.84
C ASP A 203 6.34 -27.36 22.43
N GLY A 204 6.16 -27.29 23.74
CA GLY A 204 5.36 -26.26 24.39
C GLY A 204 5.87 -24.85 24.17
N PHE A 205 7.20 -24.67 24.18
CA PHE A 205 7.82 -23.38 23.82
C PHE A 205 7.63 -23.02 22.35
N ARG A 206 7.77 -23.99 21.44
CA ARG A 206 7.48 -23.79 20.01
C ARG A 206 6.04 -23.34 19.82
N ASP A 207 5.10 -24.08 20.39
CA ASP A 207 3.66 -23.85 20.23
C ASP A 207 3.26 -22.48 20.78
N PHE A 208 3.78 -22.11 21.96
CA PHE A 208 3.58 -20.79 22.53
C PHE A 208 4.13 -19.69 21.59
N THR A 209 5.35 -19.86 21.08
CA THR A 209 6.00 -18.89 20.21
C THR A 209 5.22 -18.67 18.93
N ASP A 210 4.93 -19.75 18.21
CA ASP A 210 4.28 -19.72 16.90
C ASP A 210 2.84 -19.17 17.00
N ARG A 211 2.11 -19.51 18.07
CA ARG A 211 0.79 -18.91 18.36
C ARG A 211 0.89 -17.43 18.69
N THR A 212 1.84 -17.03 19.54
CA THR A 212 2.04 -15.62 19.91
C THR A 212 2.41 -14.79 18.68
N LEU A 213 3.33 -15.26 17.84
CA LEU A 213 3.71 -14.57 16.59
C LEU A 213 2.51 -14.36 15.65
N ARG A 214 1.63 -15.36 15.50
CA ARG A 214 0.40 -15.23 14.73
C ARG A 214 -0.56 -14.19 15.33
N LEU A 215 -0.81 -14.25 16.63
CA LEU A 215 -1.69 -13.29 17.33
C LEU A 215 -1.17 -11.85 17.22
N GLU A 216 0.15 -11.68 17.26
CA GLU A 216 0.82 -10.38 17.09
C GLU A 216 1.00 -9.97 15.63
N SER A 217 0.56 -10.78 14.66
CA SER A 217 0.80 -10.57 13.21
C SER A 217 2.28 -10.38 12.85
N LYS A 218 3.18 -11.01 13.61
CA LYS A 218 4.65 -10.95 13.42
C LYS A 218 5.19 -12.06 12.53
N GLY A 219 4.33 -12.93 11.99
CA GLY A 219 4.71 -14.05 11.13
C GLY A 219 4.52 -15.41 11.82
N SER A 220 5.28 -16.41 11.38
CA SER A 220 5.29 -17.76 11.96
C SER A 220 6.71 -18.31 12.00
N LEU A 221 6.94 -19.29 12.87
CA LEU A 221 8.24 -19.96 12.92
C LEU A 221 8.42 -20.87 11.70
N THR A 222 9.66 -20.98 11.23
CA THR A 222 10.09 -21.98 10.24
C THR A 222 11.03 -22.96 10.91
N GLU A 223 10.75 -24.27 10.79
CA GLU A 223 11.64 -25.31 11.32
C GLU A 223 12.92 -25.34 10.50
N VAL A 224 14.06 -25.34 11.19
CA VAL A 224 15.36 -25.56 10.58
C VAL A 224 15.76 -27.01 10.73
N ASP A 225 15.71 -27.53 11.96
CA ASP A 225 16.04 -28.92 12.27
C ASP A 225 15.56 -29.29 13.68
N SER A 226 15.48 -30.59 13.97
CA SER A 226 15.23 -31.13 15.30
C SER A 226 16.01 -32.41 15.52
N ALA A 227 16.54 -32.59 16.74
CA ALA A 227 17.40 -33.72 17.04
C ALA A 227 17.36 -34.15 18.51
N VAL A 228 17.73 -35.41 18.74
CA VAL A 228 18.04 -35.95 20.06
C VAL A 228 19.56 -36.06 20.15
N LEU A 229 20.13 -35.43 21.17
CA LEU A 229 21.56 -35.49 21.47
C LEU A 229 21.84 -36.73 22.30
N ASP A 230 22.86 -37.48 21.90
CA ASP A 230 23.49 -38.53 22.69
C ASP A 230 24.81 -38.02 23.30
N PRO A 231 25.35 -38.65 24.35
CA PRO A 231 26.64 -38.27 24.92
C PRO A 231 27.75 -38.22 23.88
N ASP A 232 28.56 -37.15 23.95
CA ASP A 232 29.69 -36.88 23.05
C ASP A 232 29.32 -36.67 21.57
N THR A 233 28.05 -36.40 21.25
CA THR A 233 27.62 -36.06 19.88
C THR A 233 27.72 -34.56 19.61
N VAL A 234 28.12 -34.23 18.38
CA VAL A 234 28.08 -32.87 17.82
C VAL A 234 27.15 -32.90 16.63
N ILE A 235 26.16 -32.02 16.62
CA ILE A 235 25.21 -31.88 15.52
C ILE A 235 25.55 -30.62 14.75
N GLU A 236 25.66 -30.75 13.42
CA GLU A 236 25.83 -29.64 12.49
C GLU A 236 24.52 -29.37 11.76
N ILE A 237 23.92 -28.23 12.04
CA ILE A 237 22.67 -27.76 11.42
C ILE A 237 23.02 -26.66 10.41
N SER A 238 22.35 -26.66 9.27
CA SER A 238 22.55 -25.66 8.21
C SER A 238 21.36 -24.73 8.11
N LEU A 239 21.61 -23.41 8.11
CA LEU A 239 20.60 -22.38 7.93
C LEU A 239 20.92 -21.54 6.69
N ASN A 240 19.98 -21.40 5.77
CA ASN A 240 20.11 -20.50 4.63
C ASN A 240 19.50 -19.13 4.97
N ILE A 241 20.30 -18.07 4.89
CA ILE A 241 19.84 -16.69 5.04
C ILE A 241 19.77 -16.03 3.65
N ALA A 242 18.63 -15.43 3.33
CA ALA A 242 18.37 -14.82 2.04
C ALA A 242 19.08 -13.46 1.86
N PRO A 243 19.30 -13.02 0.61
CA PRO A 243 19.67 -11.65 0.32
C PRO A 243 18.62 -10.64 0.81
N GLY A 244 19.09 -9.52 1.37
CA GLY A 244 18.22 -8.44 1.87
C GLY A 244 17.54 -8.72 3.20
N THR A 245 17.84 -9.83 3.87
CA THR A 245 17.39 -10.07 5.24
C THR A 245 17.89 -8.95 6.16
N ASP A 246 16.94 -8.24 6.78
CA ASP A 246 17.22 -7.13 7.70
C ASP A 246 17.45 -7.65 9.13
N LYS A 247 16.79 -8.74 9.50
CA LYS A 247 16.93 -9.39 10.80
C LYS A 247 16.54 -10.86 10.72
N THR A 248 17.30 -11.70 11.41
CA THR A 248 17.00 -13.12 11.62
C THR A 248 17.11 -13.42 13.11
N THR A 249 16.06 -14.01 13.68
CA THR A 249 16.08 -14.54 15.05
C THR A 249 16.03 -16.06 14.99
N LEU A 250 17.09 -16.70 15.46
CA LEU A 250 17.15 -18.14 15.69
C LEU A 250 16.70 -18.43 17.11
N MET A 251 15.85 -19.43 17.28
CA MET A 251 15.35 -19.89 18.56
C MET A 251 15.61 -21.39 18.69
N PHE A 252 16.27 -21.77 19.77
CA PHE A 252 16.57 -23.16 20.10
C PHE A 252 15.78 -23.51 21.35
N PHE A 253 14.79 -24.38 21.20
CA PHE A 253 14.06 -24.94 22.34
C PHE A 253 14.70 -26.27 22.70
N LYS A 254 15.13 -26.42 23.95
CA LYS A 254 16.01 -27.50 24.36
C LYS A 254 15.71 -28.02 25.76
N ASP A 255 16.14 -29.24 26.02
CA ASP A 255 16.31 -29.73 27.40
C ASP A 255 17.53 -29.05 28.07
N ASN A 256 17.52 -28.97 29.40
CA ASN A 256 18.53 -28.23 30.18
C ASN A 256 19.97 -28.76 29.98
N GLU A 257 20.11 -30.03 29.60
CA GLU A 257 21.40 -30.71 29.45
C GLU A 257 22.18 -30.36 28.15
N VAL A 258 21.60 -29.55 27.27
CA VAL A 258 22.21 -29.06 26.04
C VAL A 258 22.82 -27.67 26.26
N THR A 259 24.14 -27.49 26.09
CA THR A 259 24.85 -26.34 26.67
C THR A 259 25.90 -25.64 25.80
N ASP A 260 26.28 -26.16 24.62
CA ASP A 260 27.23 -25.45 23.73
C ASP A 260 26.61 -25.22 22.35
N PHE A 261 26.56 -23.95 21.96
CA PHE A 261 26.01 -23.47 20.71
C PHE A 261 27.05 -22.61 20.00
N ARG A 262 27.40 -22.97 18.77
CA ARG A 262 28.28 -22.16 17.92
C ARG A 262 27.64 -21.85 16.60
N LEU A 263 27.68 -20.60 16.21
CA LEU A 263 27.18 -20.13 14.93
C LEU A 263 28.36 -19.70 14.06
N LYS A 264 28.48 -20.27 12.87
CA LYS A 264 29.46 -19.89 11.86
C LYS A 264 28.77 -19.23 10.68
N ASN A 265 29.33 -18.10 10.25
CA ASN A 265 28.88 -17.38 9.07
C ASN A 265 29.22 -18.13 7.77
N PRO A 266 28.76 -17.67 6.59
CA PRO A 266 29.02 -18.34 5.32
C PRO A 266 30.51 -18.47 4.94
N TYR A 267 31.41 -17.72 5.60
CA TYR A 267 32.85 -17.84 5.44
C TYR A 267 33.50 -18.82 6.43
N GLY A 268 32.72 -19.42 7.34
CA GLY A 268 33.19 -20.37 8.35
C GLY A 268 33.75 -19.72 9.62
N PHE A 269 33.63 -18.39 9.77
CA PHE A 269 34.05 -17.70 10.99
C PHE A 269 32.93 -17.77 12.05
N GLU A 270 33.30 -17.98 13.32
CA GLU A 270 32.34 -17.89 14.41
C GLU A 270 31.78 -16.45 14.49
N ALA A 271 30.45 -16.34 14.45
CA ALA A 271 29.72 -15.08 14.43
C ALA A 271 30.01 -14.18 15.66
N SER A 272 30.59 -14.77 16.72
CA SER A 272 30.97 -14.10 17.97
C SER A 272 32.21 -13.20 17.85
N THR A 273 33.05 -13.38 16.82
CA THR A 273 34.40 -12.78 16.80
C THR A 273 34.71 -11.86 15.60
N GLY A 274 33.91 -11.84 14.54
CA GLY A 274 34.27 -11.12 13.30
C GLY A 274 33.25 -10.17 12.69
N ASP A 275 31.96 -10.27 13.03
CA ASP A 275 30.87 -9.65 12.24
C ASP A 275 30.03 -8.66 13.06
N ARG A 276 30.66 -7.97 14.03
CA ARG A 276 29.98 -7.06 14.98
C ARG A 276 29.44 -5.80 14.29
N THR A 277 28.31 -5.94 13.63
CA THR A 277 27.29 -4.90 13.57
C THR A 277 25.96 -5.54 13.94
N SER A 278 25.68 -5.54 15.26
CA SER A 278 24.43 -5.95 15.93
C SER A 278 24.00 -7.43 15.84
N SER A 279 24.60 -8.28 16.67
CA SER A 279 23.98 -9.54 17.09
C SER A 279 23.72 -9.54 18.60
N SER A 280 22.63 -10.18 19.02
CA SER A 280 22.31 -10.40 20.44
C SER A 280 22.19 -11.89 20.73
N PHE A 281 22.61 -12.31 21.91
CA PHE A 281 22.61 -13.70 22.35
C PHE A 281 22.01 -13.79 23.73
N VAL A 282 21.01 -14.65 23.88
CA VAL A 282 20.38 -14.98 25.15
C VAL A 282 20.43 -16.48 25.31
N GLU A 283 20.99 -16.94 26.44
CA GLU A 283 21.02 -18.34 26.82
C GLU A 283 20.31 -18.51 28.16
N LEU A 284 19.28 -19.34 28.15
CA LEU A 284 18.44 -19.72 29.28
C LEU A 284 18.35 -21.26 29.33
N PRO A 285 17.93 -21.84 30.47
CA PRO A 285 17.93 -23.30 30.65
C PRO A 285 17.27 -24.08 29.52
N HIS A 286 16.12 -23.62 29.00
CA HIS A 286 15.36 -24.32 27.95
C HIS A 286 15.27 -23.54 26.63
N LEU A 287 15.99 -22.42 26.52
CA LEU A 287 15.90 -21.52 25.39
C LEU A 287 17.26 -20.91 25.07
N VAL A 288 17.66 -20.97 23.81
CA VAL A 288 18.70 -20.08 23.27
C VAL A 288 18.09 -19.22 22.19
N MET A 289 18.42 -17.93 22.18
CA MET A 289 18.03 -17.00 21.12
C MET A 289 19.27 -16.30 20.56
N TRP A 290 19.41 -16.35 19.24
CA TRP A 290 20.34 -15.51 18.50
C TRP A 290 19.59 -14.56 17.62
N GLU A 291 19.78 -13.27 17.85
CA GLU A 291 19.32 -12.23 16.93
C GLU A 291 20.49 -11.76 16.10
N LEU A 292 20.33 -11.79 14.79
CA LEU A 292 21.28 -11.28 13.81
C LEU A 292 20.61 -10.12 13.08
N VAL A 293 21.19 -8.92 13.14
CA VAL A 293 20.72 -7.76 12.38
C VAL A 293 21.60 -7.59 11.16
N GLY A 294 20.97 -7.43 9.99
CA GLY A 294 21.61 -7.39 8.68
C GLY A 294 22.54 -8.58 8.41
N PRO A 295 22.13 -9.85 8.68
CA PRO A 295 23.01 -10.99 8.50
C PRO A 295 23.44 -11.14 7.04
N MET A 296 24.68 -11.60 6.85
CA MET A 296 25.19 -11.95 5.53
C MET A 296 24.35 -13.05 4.89
N ALA A 297 23.95 -12.86 3.63
CA ALA A 297 23.27 -13.89 2.87
C ALA A 297 24.18 -15.09 2.64
N GLY A 298 23.63 -16.30 2.75
CA GLY A 298 24.36 -17.53 2.49
C GLY A 298 24.01 -18.64 3.46
N LYS A 299 24.81 -19.71 3.41
CA LYS A 299 24.67 -20.88 4.27
C LYS A 299 25.43 -20.66 5.58
N TRP A 300 24.71 -20.47 6.66
CA TRP A 300 25.21 -20.46 8.02
C TRP A 300 25.25 -21.88 8.58
N GLN A 301 26.22 -22.16 9.44
CA GLN A 301 26.35 -23.44 10.12
C GLN A 301 26.19 -23.26 11.62
N ILE A 302 25.42 -24.13 12.24
CA ILE A 302 25.22 -24.16 13.67
C ILE A 302 25.78 -25.48 14.19
N GLU A 303 26.71 -25.41 15.13
CA GLU A 303 27.15 -26.58 15.90
C GLU A 303 26.46 -26.58 17.24
N VAL A 304 25.82 -27.69 17.58
CA VAL A 304 25.21 -27.92 18.89
C VAL A 304 25.93 -29.09 19.56
N ARG A 305 26.28 -28.91 20.84
CA ARG A 305 26.85 -29.96 21.68
C ARG A 305 26.10 -30.04 23.00
N GLY A 306 25.87 -31.25 23.48
CA GLY A 306 25.21 -31.54 24.74
C GLY A 306 25.54 -32.94 25.22
N ASN A 307 25.22 -33.23 26.48
CA ASN A 307 25.41 -34.56 27.04
C ASN A 307 24.27 -35.50 26.65
N GLN A 308 23.03 -35.03 26.69
CA GLN A 308 21.84 -35.74 26.23
C GLN A 308 20.68 -34.75 26.14
N GLY A 309 19.59 -35.13 25.50
CA GLY A 309 18.33 -34.36 25.49
C GLY A 309 17.87 -33.95 24.10
N GLN A 310 16.65 -33.43 24.01
CA GLN A 310 16.04 -33.00 22.76
C GLN A 310 16.33 -31.53 22.49
N ILE A 311 16.45 -31.21 21.20
CA ILE A 311 16.54 -29.85 20.70
C ILE A 311 15.68 -29.68 19.45
N SER A 312 15.04 -28.53 19.33
CA SER A 312 14.44 -28.07 18.07
C SER A 312 14.91 -26.65 17.75
N VAL A 313 15.20 -26.41 16.47
CA VAL A 313 15.76 -25.16 15.97
C VAL A 313 14.78 -24.52 15.02
N TRP A 314 14.43 -23.27 15.32
CA TRP A 314 13.44 -22.50 14.59
C TRP A 314 14.01 -21.15 14.22
N VAL A 315 13.51 -20.60 13.12
CA VAL A 315 13.92 -19.29 12.65
C VAL A 315 12.72 -18.43 12.30
N ILE A 316 12.85 -17.15 12.58
CA ILE A 316 12.01 -16.10 12.01
C ILE A 316 12.93 -15.05 11.39
N SER A 317 12.64 -14.65 10.16
CA SER A 317 13.40 -13.61 9.46
C SER A 317 12.45 -12.58 8.89
N THR A 318 12.88 -11.34 8.93
CA THR A 318 12.29 -10.25 8.17
C THR A 318 13.19 -9.94 6.97
N ASN A 319 12.65 -9.24 5.98
CA ASN A 319 13.41 -8.84 4.81
C ASN A 319 13.07 -7.39 4.47
N LYS A 320 14.08 -6.61 4.07
CA LYS A 320 13.88 -5.20 3.69
C LYS A 320 13.07 -5.04 2.41
N TYR A 321 12.98 -6.10 1.59
CA TYR A 321 12.18 -6.11 0.37
C TYR A 321 10.73 -6.51 0.64
N THR A 322 9.81 -5.76 0.07
CA THR A 322 8.39 -6.10 0.00
C THR A 322 7.90 -6.10 -1.43
N LEU A 323 6.89 -6.92 -1.72
CA LEU A 323 6.30 -7.05 -3.05
C LEU A 323 4.97 -6.29 -3.11
N GLY A 324 4.76 -5.59 -4.20
CA GLY A 324 3.50 -4.94 -4.52
C GLY A 324 2.96 -5.38 -5.87
N LEU A 325 1.65 -5.60 -5.92
CA LEU A 325 0.91 -5.76 -7.17
C LEU A 325 0.38 -4.38 -7.58
N GLN A 326 0.56 -3.99 -8.84
CA GLN A 326 -0.08 -2.78 -9.33
C GLN A 326 -1.59 -3.00 -9.42
N ASP A 327 -2.37 -2.02 -8.95
CA ASP A 327 -3.81 -2.03 -9.17
C ASP A 327 -4.10 -1.64 -10.63
N PHE A 328 -4.81 -2.53 -11.34
CA PHE A 328 -5.25 -2.31 -12.71
C PHE A 328 -6.78 -2.50 -12.87
N GLY A 329 -7.51 -2.57 -11.76
CA GLY A 329 -8.97 -2.69 -11.73
C GLY A 329 -9.49 -3.98 -12.37
N ALA A 330 -10.71 -3.91 -12.92
CA ALA A 330 -11.27 -5.05 -13.65
C ALA A 330 -10.60 -5.20 -15.03
N VAL A 331 -10.45 -6.43 -15.52
CA VAL A 331 -9.84 -6.73 -16.82
C VAL A 331 -10.83 -7.42 -17.75
N PRO A 332 -10.73 -7.19 -19.08
CA PRO A 332 -11.60 -7.83 -20.05
C PRO A 332 -11.30 -9.34 -20.17
N VAL A 333 -12.36 -10.16 -20.19
CA VAL A 333 -12.24 -11.55 -20.67
C VAL A 333 -12.07 -11.58 -22.20
N GLY A 334 -11.39 -12.61 -22.70
CA GLY A 334 -11.16 -12.80 -24.13
C GLY A 334 -9.98 -12.00 -24.72
N GLU A 335 -9.33 -11.15 -23.92
CA GLU A 335 -8.16 -10.36 -24.32
C GLU A 335 -6.94 -10.67 -23.44
N PRO A 336 -5.71 -10.65 -24.00
CA PRO A 336 -4.49 -10.75 -23.20
C PRO A 336 -4.44 -9.63 -22.15
N THR A 337 -3.89 -9.93 -20.98
CA THR A 337 -3.79 -8.97 -19.87
C THR A 337 -2.34 -8.88 -19.41
N THR A 338 -1.85 -7.67 -19.16
CA THR A 338 -0.53 -7.47 -18.56
C THR A 338 -0.67 -7.36 -17.04
N ILE A 339 0.09 -8.20 -16.33
CA ILE A 339 0.24 -8.11 -14.88
C ILE A 339 1.53 -7.35 -14.60
N THR A 340 1.45 -6.35 -13.72
CA THR A 340 2.61 -5.56 -13.30
C THR A 340 2.76 -5.63 -11.79
N ALA A 341 3.97 -5.90 -11.33
CA ALA A 341 4.36 -5.92 -9.93
C ALA A 341 5.62 -5.07 -9.73
N PHE A 342 5.93 -4.76 -8.49
CA PHE A 342 7.11 -3.98 -8.14
C PHE A 342 7.69 -4.47 -6.81
N ILE A 343 8.98 -4.26 -6.64
CA ILE A 343 9.69 -4.55 -5.39
C ILE A 343 10.00 -3.21 -4.73
N THR A 344 9.78 -3.11 -3.42
CA THR A 344 10.17 -1.92 -2.65
C THR A 344 11.12 -2.28 -1.52
N GLU A 345 12.07 -1.40 -1.26
CA GLU A 345 12.91 -1.35 -0.06
C GLU A 345 12.53 -0.08 0.71
N ASP A 346 12.11 -0.23 1.97
CA ASP A 346 11.64 0.87 2.83
C ASP A 346 10.57 1.77 2.16
N GLY A 347 9.66 1.13 1.40
CA GLY A 347 8.58 1.80 0.67
C GLY A 347 9.02 2.52 -0.62
N THR A 348 10.31 2.49 -0.96
CA THR A 348 10.85 3.04 -2.22
C THR A 348 11.06 1.91 -3.22
N ARG A 349 10.63 2.08 -4.46
CA ARG A 349 10.82 1.06 -5.50
C ARG A 349 12.30 0.82 -5.78
N THR A 350 12.66 -0.44 -5.96
CA THR A 350 14.05 -0.87 -6.18
C THR A 350 14.10 -2.11 -7.06
N THR A 351 15.26 -2.35 -7.65
CA THR A 351 15.58 -3.58 -8.38
C THR A 351 16.42 -4.50 -7.50
N VAL A 352 16.14 -5.80 -7.52
CA VAL A 352 16.91 -6.78 -6.75
C VAL A 352 17.77 -7.61 -7.70
N GLU A 353 19.09 -7.55 -7.52
CA GLU A 353 20.02 -8.34 -8.33
C GLU A 353 19.88 -9.84 -8.07
N SER A 354 20.00 -10.63 -9.14
CA SER A 354 19.99 -12.11 -9.10
C SER A 354 18.73 -12.72 -8.47
N ALA A 355 17.63 -11.96 -8.39
CA ALA A 355 16.34 -12.47 -7.97
C ALA A 355 15.47 -12.82 -9.18
N ARG A 356 14.50 -13.71 -8.97
CA ARG A 356 13.42 -14.03 -9.91
C ARG A 356 12.10 -13.67 -9.27
N LEU A 357 11.33 -12.84 -9.96
CA LEU A 357 9.97 -12.54 -9.57
C LEU A 357 9.02 -13.37 -10.44
N SER A 358 8.17 -14.14 -9.80
CA SER A 358 7.14 -14.94 -10.46
C SER A 358 5.76 -14.60 -9.93
N VAL A 359 4.75 -14.86 -10.75
CA VAL A 359 3.35 -14.71 -10.41
C VAL A 359 2.61 -16.00 -10.69
N LYS A 360 1.91 -16.52 -9.70
CA LYS A 360 0.90 -17.57 -9.87
C LYS A 360 -0.48 -16.93 -9.95
N VAL A 361 -1.14 -17.10 -11.08
CA VAL A 361 -2.51 -16.65 -11.30
C VAL A 361 -3.44 -17.85 -11.18
N THR A 362 -4.39 -17.78 -10.25
CA THR A 362 -5.40 -18.81 -10.03
C THR A 362 -6.77 -18.30 -10.47
N ALA A 363 -7.35 -18.97 -11.46
CA ALA A 363 -8.66 -18.69 -12.02
C ALA A 363 -9.81 -19.08 -11.05
N PRO A 364 -11.03 -18.57 -11.26
CA PRO A 364 -12.21 -18.91 -10.44
C PRO A 364 -12.54 -20.40 -10.38
N ASP A 365 -12.18 -21.16 -11.41
CA ASP A 365 -12.35 -22.63 -11.48
C ASP A 365 -11.26 -23.41 -10.71
N GLY A 366 -10.28 -22.71 -10.13
CA GLY A 366 -9.17 -23.27 -9.36
C GLY A 366 -7.91 -23.59 -10.19
N LEU A 367 -7.94 -23.47 -11.52
CA LEU A 367 -6.76 -23.69 -12.35
C LEU A 367 -5.72 -22.60 -12.09
N SER A 368 -4.46 -23.01 -11.94
CA SER A 368 -3.35 -22.10 -11.64
C SER A 368 -2.25 -22.18 -12.69
N ILE A 369 -1.73 -21.03 -13.11
CA ILE A 369 -0.62 -20.92 -14.05
C ILE A 369 0.43 -19.99 -13.44
N ILE A 370 1.71 -20.36 -13.59
CA ILE A 370 2.85 -19.57 -13.11
C ILE A 370 3.52 -18.89 -14.29
N HIS A 371 3.83 -17.61 -14.15
CA HIS A 371 4.57 -16.79 -15.10
C HIS A 371 5.76 -16.13 -14.40
N GLU A 372 6.86 -15.93 -15.12
CA GLU A 372 8.01 -15.14 -14.66
C GLU A 372 7.86 -13.70 -15.18
N LEU A 373 8.12 -12.71 -14.34
CA LEU A 373 8.02 -11.30 -14.70
C LEU A 373 9.40 -10.74 -15.03
N ASN A 374 9.45 -9.77 -15.94
CA ASN A 374 10.69 -9.13 -16.39
C ASN A 374 10.61 -7.60 -16.24
N ASP A 375 11.78 -6.96 -16.17
CA ASP A 375 11.99 -5.49 -16.19
C ASP A 375 13.05 -5.17 -17.27
N ASP A 376 12.90 -5.79 -18.44
CA ASP A 376 13.85 -5.70 -19.57
C ASP A 376 13.27 -5.03 -20.83
N GLY A 377 12.06 -4.48 -20.71
CA GLY A 377 11.34 -3.81 -21.78
C GLY A 377 10.69 -4.76 -22.79
N VAL A 378 10.43 -6.03 -22.41
CA VAL A 378 9.78 -7.02 -23.29
C VAL A 378 8.58 -7.72 -22.63
N ASP A 379 7.82 -8.48 -23.42
CA ASP A 379 6.74 -9.38 -22.96
C ASP A 379 5.70 -8.75 -22.01
N GLY A 380 5.46 -7.44 -22.14
CA GLY A 380 4.50 -6.70 -21.31
C GLY A 380 5.15 -5.59 -20.48
N ASP A 381 6.47 -5.63 -20.29
CA ASP A 381 7.21 -4.49 -19.76
C ASP A 381 7.41 -3.43 -20.84
N ALA A 382 7.05 -2.19 -20.52
CA ALA A 382 7.10 -1.06 -21.44
C ALA A 382 8.46 -0.34 -21.39
N VAL A 383 9.14 -0.35 -20.24
CA VAL A 383 10.37 0.42 -20.01
C VAL A 383 11.34 -0.40 -19.18
N ALA A 384 12.41 -0.86 -19.83
CA ALA A 384 13.46 -1.61 -19.15
C ALA A 384 14.09 -0.82 -17.99
N GLN A 385 14.35 -1.53 -16.88
CA GLN A 385 15.03 -1.04 -15.68
C GLN A 385 14.30 0.10 -14.96
N ASP A 386 12.97 0.11 -15.01
CA ASP A 386 12.14 1.10 -14.33
C ASP A 386 11.58 0.60 -12.97
N SER A 387 11.99 -0.60 -12.56
CA SER A 387 11.53 -1.31 -11.35
C SER A 387 10.06 -1.77 -11.38
N HIS A 388 9.42 -1.77 -12.55
CA HIS A 388 8.19 -2.51 -12.79
C HIS A 388 8.52 -3.81 -13.48
N TYR A 389 8.11 -4.88 -12.83
CA TYR A 389 8.21 -6.21 -13.38
C TYR A 389 6.87 -6.55 -14.00
N ALA A 390 6.86 -6.91 -15.28
CA ALA A 390 5.63 -7.19 -16.00
C ALA A 390 5.66 -8.51 -16.76
N VAL A 391 4.46 -9.02 -17.04
CA VAL A 391 4.26 -10.14 -17.95
C VAL A 391 2.87 -10.07 -18.59
N THR A 392 2.78 -10.37 -19.88
CA THR A 392 1.51 -10.50 -20.59
C THR A 392 1.01 -11.94 -20.52
N ILE A 393 -0.13 -12.14 -19.86
CA ILE A 393 -0.78 -13.43 -19.76
C ILE A 393 -1.79 -13.64 -20.92
N PRO A 394 -2.04 -14.90 -21.33
CA PRO A 394 -3.02 -15.20 -22.36
C PRO A 394 -4.45 -14.73 -22.02
N PRO A 395 -5.34 -14.65 -23.02
CA PRO A 395 -6.74 -14.30 -22.81
C PRO A 395 -7.43 -15.09 -21.70
N LEU A 396 -8.08 -14.36 -20.79
CA LEU A 396 -8.85 -14.96 -19.70
C LEU A 396 -10.18 -15.50 -20.22
N THR A 397 -10.54 -16.71 -19.79
CA THR A 397 -11.72 -17.44 -20.30
C THR A 397 -12.91 -17.46 -19.35
N ALA A 398 -12.71 -17.11 -18.08
CA ALA A 398 -13.76 -17.10 -17.07
C ALA A 398 -13.95 -15.70 -16.50
N GLU A 399 -15.20 -15.34 -16.19
CA GLU A 399 -15.50 -14.14 -15.39
C GLU A 399 -15.37 -14.46 -13.90
N GLY A 400 -15.04 -13.44 -13.11
CA GLY A 400 -14.94 -13.52 -11.65
C GLY A 400 -13.56 -13.13 -11.12
N GLU A 401 -13.33 -13.44 -9.85
CA GLU A 401 -12.10 -13.06 -9.15
C GLU A 401 -10.95 -14.01 -9.47
N TYR A 402 -9.84 -13.45 -9.94
CA TYR A 402 -8.58 -14.15 -10.13
C TYR A 402 -7.66 -13.83 -8.95
N ARG A 403 -7.13 -14.87 -8.31
CA ARG A 403 -6.15 -14.71 -7.22
C ARG A 403 -4.74 -14.67 -7.79
N VAL A 404 -3.91 -13.83 -7.20
CA VAL A 404 -2.53 -13.58 -7.61
C VAL A 404 -1.63 -13.85 -6.41
N ASP A 405 -0.72 -14.82 -6.52
CA ASP A 405 0.38 -15.01 -5.57
C ASP A 405 1.69 -14.58 -6.26
N LEU A 406 2.32 -13.51 -5.76
CA LEU A 406 3.65 -13.09 -6.18
C LEU A 406 4.69 -13.79 -5.32
N GLU A 407 5.78 -14.22 -5.94
CA GLU A 407 6.92 -14.87 -5.28
C GLU A 407 8.24 -14.30 -5.81
N LEU A 408 9.03 -13.72 -4.92
CA LEU A 408 10.42 -13.34 -5.17
C LEU A 408 11.36 -14.40 -4.59
N SER A 409 12.23 -14.94 -5.41
CA SER A 409 13.19 -15.99 -5.05
C SER A 409 14.59 -15.66 -5.54
N TRP A 410 15.61 -16.24 -4.90
CA TRP A 410 17.00 -16.16 -5.35
C TRP A 410 17.50 -17.55 -5.71
N PRO A 411 17.91 -17.81 -6.96
CA PRO A 411 18.48 -19.10 -7.33
C PRO A 411 19.64 -19.50 -6.42
N GLY A 412 19.54 -20.68 -5.81
CA GLY A 412 20.54 -21.20 -4.87
C GLY A 412 20.27 -20.91 -3.39
N PHE A 413 19.17 -20.20 -3.08
CA PHE A 413 18.72 -19.96 -1.71
C PHE A 413 17.33 -20.58 -1.51
N GLU A 414 17.15 -21.32 -0.42
CA GLU A 414 15.86 -21.92 -0.03
C GLU A 414 15.00 -20.91 0.74
N HIS A 415 14.73 -19.76 0.13
CA HIS A 415 13.91 -18.71 0.73
C HIS A 415 13.16 -17.92 -0.34
N THR A 416 11.90 -17.59 -0.05
CA THR A 416 11.06 -16.77 -0.91
C THR A 416 10.33 -15.68 -0.13
N ILE A 417 10.08 -14.54 -0.78
CA ILE A 417 9.19 -13.49 -0.28
C ILE A 417 7.91 -13.58 -1.08
N ASN A 418 6.77 -13.58 -0.39
CA ASN A 418 5.48 -13.74 -1.03
C ASN A 418 4.58 -12.53 -0.79
N ALA A 419 3.76 -12.19 -1.77
CA ALA A 419 2.64 -11.27 -1.61
C ALA A 419 1.40 -11.82 -2.31
N ARG A 420 0.23 -11.44 -1.84
CA ARG A 420 -1.05 -11.85 -2.42
C ARG A 420 -1.84 -10.65 -2.89
N GLY A 421 -2.57 -10.84 -3.98
CA GLY A 421 -3.53 -9.89 -4.50
C GLY A 421 -4.64 -10.60 -5.26
N SER A 422 -5.55 -9.82 -5.81
CA SER A 422 -6.56 -10.32 -6.73
C SER A 422 -6.96 -9.23 -7.72
N PHE A 423 -7.55 -9.65 -8.82
CA PHE A 423 -8.20 -8.76 -9.78
C PHE A 423 -9.48 -9.40 -10.30
N GLN A 424 -10.40 -8.59 -10.82
CA GLN A 424 -11.67 -9.05 -11.37
C GLN A 424 -11.58 -9.17 -12.88
N ALA A 425 -12.00 -10.30 -13.45
CA ALA A 425 -12.19 -10.46 -14.88
C ALA A 425 -13.68 -10.39 -15.23
N GLN A 426 -14.06 -9.61 -16.24
CA GLN A 426 -15.45 -9.47 -16.68
C GLN A 426 -15.53 -9.12 -18.17
N THR A 427 -16.69 -9.27 -18.78
CA THR A 427 -16.90 -8.80 -20.16
C THR A 427 -16.96 -7.27 -20.22
N PHE A 428 -16.27 -6.70 -21.22
CA PHE A 428 -16.23 -5.26 -21.46
C PHE A 428 -17.13 -4.85 -22.64
N PRO A 429 -17.51 -3.57 -22.74
CA PRO A 429 -18.30 -3.08 -23.86
C PRO A 429 -17.60 -3.24 -25.22
N ALA A 430 -18.35 -3.65 -26.23
CA ALA A 430 -17.91 -3.80 -27.60
C ALA A 430 -18.95 -3.22 -28.58
N LEU A 431 -18.53 -3.05 -29.85
CA LEU A 431 -19.42 -2.65 -30.95
C LEU A 431 -19.63 -3.83 -31.89
N SER A 432 -20.89 -4.18 -32.14
CA SER A 432 -21.29 -5.12 -33.19
C SER A 432 -21.91 -4.38 -34.36
N VAL A 433 -21.52 -4.69 -35.59
CA VAL A 433 -21.91 -3.94 -36.79
C VAL A 433 -22.71 -4.83 -37.72
N THR A 434 -23.92 -4.40 -38.08
CA THR A 434 -24.77 -5.07 -39.08
C THR A 434 -24.76 -4.24 -40.36
N LEU A 435 -24.25 -4.79 -41.45
CA LEU A 435 -24.13 -4.10 -42.74
C LEU A 435 -25.47 -4.02 -43.47
N GLU A 436 -25.72 -2.91 -44.16
CA GLU A 436 -26.92 -2.71 -44.97
C GLU A 436 -26.59 -2.50 -46.44
N ARG A 437 -25.75 -1.50 -46.76
CA ARG A 437 -25.34 -1.20 -48.13
C ARG A 437 -23.90 -0.69 -48.17
N THR A 438 -23.02 -1.47 -48.78
CA THR A 438 -21.59 -1.16 -48.84
C THR A 438 -21.08 -0.94 -50.27
N GLU A 439 -21.90 -1.22 -51.27
CA GLU A 439 -21.55 -1.15 -52.68
C GLU A 439 -22.49 -0.23 -53.48
N LEU A 440 -22.02 0.16 -54.67
CA LEU A 440 -22.76 1.00 -55.62
C LEU A 440 -23.22 2.32 -54.99
N LEU A 441 -22.38 2.92 -54.14
CA LEU A 441 -22.67 4.18 -53.46
C LEU A 441 -22.42 5.34 -54.43
N ILE A 442 -23.32 6.31 -54.51
CA ILE A 442 -23.22 7.40 -55.48
C ILE A 442 -22.57 8.61 -54.78
N PRO A 443 -21.50 9.20 -55.32
CA PRO A 443 -20.90 10.41 -54.75
C PRO A 443 -21.93 11.54 -54.58
N GLY A 444 -21.92 12.16 -53.40
CA GLY A 444 -22.88 13.18 -52.99
C GLY A 444 -24.22 12.65 -52.44
N ASP A 445 -24.55 11.38 -52.66
CA ASP A 445 -25.77 10.77 -52.12
C ASP A 445 -25.52 10.17 -50.73
N ARG A 446 -26.33 10.59 -49.75
CA ARG A 446 -26.30 10.04 -48.39
C ARG A 446 -26.95 8.66 -48.36
N ALA A 447 -26.20 7.63 -47.97
CA ALA A 447 -26.69 6.26 -47.84
C ALA A 447 -26.51 5.71 -46.42
N LYS A 448 -27.48 4.95 -45.91
CA LYS A 448 -27.31 4.15 -44.69
C LYS A 448 -26.48 2.92 -45.04
N ILE A 449 -25.35 2.75 -44.37
CA ILE A 449 -24.38 1.69 -44.68
C ILE A 449 -24.34 0.59 -43.63
N ALA A 450 -24.66 0.90 -42.37
CA ALA A 450 -24.70 -0.08 -41.30
C ALA A 450 -25.58 0.37 -40.11
N THR A 451 -25.93 -0.59 -39.27
CA THR A 451 -26.43 -0.36 -37.91
C THR A 451 -25.36 -0.84 -36.91
N VAL A 452 -24.98 0.01 -35.97
CA VAL A 452 -23.97 -0.23 -34.93
C VAL A 452 -24.66 -0.46 -33.59
N PHE A 453 -24.32 -1.57 -32.93
CA PHE A 453 -24.90 -2.01 -31.66
C PHE A 453 -23.82 -2.07 -30.57
N ALA A 454 -23.88 -1.15 -29.62
CA ALA A 454 -23.03 -1.16 -28.44
C ALA A 454 -23.59 -2.15 -27.42
N ASN A 455 -22.75 -3.08 -26.97
CA ASN A 455 -23.18 -4.17 -26.11
C ASN A 455 -22.11 -4.64 -25.12
N VAL A 456 -22.56 -5.26 -24.04
CA VAL A 456 -21.72 -6.07 -23.14
C VAL A 456 -22.27 -7.49 -23.21
N ASN A 457 -21.47 -8.43 -23.72
CA ASN A 457 -21.88 -9.83 -23.91
C ASN A 457 -23.21 -9.98 -24.68
N GLY A 458 -23.39 -9.20 -25.75
CA GLY A 458 -24.61 -9.18 -26.57
C GLY A 458 -25.81 -8.47 -25.96
N GLN A 459 -25.73 -8.01 -24.70
CA GLN A 459 -26.78 -7.23 -24.06
C GLN A 459 -26.62 -5.73 -24.37
N PRO A 460 -27.72 -4.98 -24.61
CA PRO A 460 -27.66 -3.55 -24.91
C PRO A 460 -26.88 -2.75 -23.85
N PHE A 461 -25.87 -2.00 -24.29
CA PHE A 461 -25.07 -1.13 -23.43
C PHE A 461 -25.08 0.30 -23.97
N SER A 462 -25.54 1.25 -23.16
CA SER A 462 -25.77 2.62 -23.61
C SER A 462 -24.52 3.48 -23.51
N VAL A 463 -23.94 3.82 -24.66
CA VAL A 463 -22.75 4.69 -24.78
C VAL A 463 -23.15 6.06 -25.30
N LEU A 464 -22.28 7.06 -25.21
CA LEU A 464 -22.47 8.32 -25.91
C LEU A 464 -21.96 8.19 -27.35
N VAL A 465 -22.51 9.00 -28.26
CA VAL A 465 -22.01 9.05 -29.64
C VAL A 465 -20.56 9.54 -29.71
N GLU A 466 -20.17 10.41 -28.78
CA GLU A 466 -18.79 10.94 -28.66
C GLU A 466 -17.78 9.90 -28.17
N ASP A 467 -18.25 8.81 -27.55
CA ASP A 467 -17.40 7.67 -27.19
C ASP A 467 -17.02 6.84 -28.44
N ILE A 468 -17.68 7.06 -29.60
CA ILE A 468 -17.44 6.31 -30.84
C ILE A 468 -16.74 7.22 -31.87
N THR A 469 -15.46 6.97 -32.09
CA THR A 469 -14.66 7.62 -33.14
C THR A 469 -14.77 6.85 -34.46
N LEU A 470 -14.99 7.57 -35.55
CA LEU A 470 -15.01 7.01 -36.91
C LEU A 470 -13.70 7.34 -37.62
N GLU A 471 -12.93 6.32 -37.98
CA GLU A 471 -11.69 6.44 -38.75
C GLU A 471 -11.99 6.10 -40.23
N LEU A 472 -11.62 7.01 -41.14
CA LEU A 472 -11.93 6.94 -42.57
C LEU A 472 -10.66 7.09 -43.39
N ALA A 473 -10.43 6.18 -44.35
CA ALA A 473 -9.37 6.31 -45.33
C ALA A 473 -9.87 5.92 -46.73
N THR A 474 -9.48 6.68 -47.75
CA THR A 474 -9.87 6.44 -49.14
C THR A 474 -8.64 6.20 -50.01
N ASN A 475 -8.79 5.37 -51.05
CA ASN A 475 -7.71 5.09 -51.97
C ASN A 475 -7.53 6.16 -53.06
N ALA A 476 -8.53 6.99 -53.31
CA ALA A 476 -8.49 8.06 -54.32
C ALA A 476 -9.58 9.12 -54.07
N GLY A 477 -9.32 10.38 -54.47
CA GLY A 477 -10.29 11.46 -54.37
C GLY A 477 -10.58 11.93 -52.94
N GLU A 478 -11.66 12.69 -52.75
CA GLU A 478 -12.11 13.12 -51.42
C GLU A 478 -12.85 11.98 -50.70
N ALA A 479 -12.50 11.73 -49.43
CA ALA A 479 -12.97 10.59 -48.67
C ALA A 479 -14.47 10.60 -48.34
N GLY A 480 -15.19 11.72 -48.54
CA GLY A 480 -16.60 11.85 -48.17
C GLY A 480 -16.81 12.12 -46.68
N ASN A 481 -18.05 11.97 -46.23
CA ASN A 481 -18.45 12.23 -44.83
C ASN A 481 -19.17 11.03 -44.21
N LEU A 482 -18.86 10.72 -42.95
CA LEU A 482 -19.55 9.74 -42.13
C LEU A 482 -20.41 10.43 -41.06
N GLU A 483 -21.58 9.86 -40.79
CA GLU A 483 -22.49 10.38 -39.77
C GLU A 483 -23.06 9.20 -38.95
N LEU A 484 -22.98 9.28 -37.63
CA LEU A 484 -23.53 8.29 -36.71
C LEU A 484 -24.76 8.86 -36.01
N VAL A 485 -25.93 8.25 -36.23
CA VAL A 485 -27.23 8.77 -35.76
C VAL A 485 -27.87 7.79 -34.77
N PRO A 486 -28.16 8.17 -33.52
CA PRO A 486 -28.79 7.26 -32.55
C PRO A 486 -30.22 6.92 -32.97
N GLN A 487 -30.61 5.63 -32.91
CA GLN A 487 -31.98 5.20 -33.22
C GLN A 487 -32.99 5.57 -32.12
N SER A 488 -32.58 5.48 -30.86
CA SER A 488 -33.39 5.87 -29.70
C SER A 488 -32.49 6.35 -28.57
N VAL A 489 -32.63 7.61 -28.17
CA VAL A 489 -31.95 8.18 -27.01
C VAL A 489 -32.73 7.81 -25.75
N ILE A 490 -32.10 7.09 -24.82
CA ILE A 490 -32.79 6.63 -23.59
C ILE A 490 -32.81 7.75 -22.56
N THR A 491 -31.64 8.31 -22.23
CA THR A 491 -31.45 9.41 -21.26
C THR A 491 -30.07 10.04 -21.45
N GLN A 492 -29.95 11.37 -21.26
CA GLN A 492 -28.67 12.09 -21.27
C GLN A 492 -27.82 11.90 -22.55
N GLY A 493 -28.45 11.76 -23.72
CA GLY A 493 -27.74 11.63 -25.00
C GLY A 493 -27.15 10.25 -25.29
N ARG A 494 -27.37 9.24 -24.43
CA ARG A 494 -26.88 7.88 -24.62
C ARG A 494 -27.84 7.02 -25.44
N ALA A 495 -27.27 6.16 -26.29
CA ALA A 495 -27.98 5.13 -27.04
C ALA A 495 -27.12 3.86 -27.12
N PHE A 496 -27.77 2.72 -27.35
CA PHE A 496 -27.10 1.44 -27.61
C PHE A 496 -27.15 1.03 -29.09
N MET A 497 -27.96 1.70 -29.91
CA MET A 497 -28.09 1.47 -31.36
C MET A 497 -27.92 2.78 -32.14
N TYR A 498 -27.13 2.71 -33.21
CA TYR A 498 -26.82 3.83 -34.09
C TYR A 498 -26.89 3.42 -35.55
N ASP A 499 -27.43 4.29 -36.39
CA ASP A 499 -27.36 4.18 -37.84
C ASP A 499 -26.13 4.91 -38.36
N LEU A 500 -25.26 4.19 -39.08
CA LEU A 500 -24.10 4.74 -39.74
C LEU A 500 -24.47 5.11 -41.18
N PHE A 501 -24.33 6.39 -41.51
CA PHE A 501 -24.52 6.93 -42.85
C PHE A 501 -23.19 7.35 -43.45
N TYR A 502 -23.08 7.21 -44.77
CA TYR A 502 -21.93 7.63 -45.54
C TYR A 502 -22.38 8.41 -46.78
N THR A 503 -21.70 9.51 -47.07
CA THR A 503 -21.87 10.33 -48.27
C THR A 503 -20.51 10.37 -49.00
N PRO A 504 -20.31 9.59 -50.06
CA PRO A 504 -19.01 9.52 -50.74
C PRO A 504 -18.66 10.86 -51.40
N GLY A 505 -17.38 11.26 -51.34
CA GLY A 505 -16.89 12.48 -51.99
C GLY A 505 -16.53 12.25 -53.47
N ALA A 506 -16.03 11.06 -53.80
CA ALA A 506 -15.64 10.65 -55.15
C ALA A 506 -15.88 9.14 -55.36
N GLU A 507 -15.66 8.68 -56.59
CA GLU A 507 -15.57 7.24 -56.93
C GLU A 507 -14.27 6.65 -56.38
N ALA A 508 -14.38 5.76 -55.40
CA ALA A 508 -13.25 5.22 -54.65
C ALA A 508 -13.63 3.97 -53.84
N PHE A 509 -12.60 3.25 -53.37
CA PHE A 509 -12.72 2.31 -52.26
C PHE A 509 -12.35 3.02 -50.97
N THR A 510 -13.23 2.93 -49.99
CA THR A 510 -13.10 3.63 -48.71
C THR A 510 -13.16 2.63 -47.57
N THR A 511 -12.18 2.67 -46.66
CA THR A 511 -12.13 1.84 -45.46
C THR A 511 -12.62 2.63 -44.24
N VAL A 512 -13.46 2.00 -43.43
CA VAL A 512 -13.99 2.56 -42.18
C VAL A 512 -13.66 1.64 -41.01
N ILE A 513 -13.14 2.22 -39.93
CA ILE A 513 -12.95 1.55 -38.64
C ILE A 513 -13.70 2.37 -37.58
N MET A 514 -14.46 1.71 -36.72
CA MET A 514 -15.14 2.34 -35.59
C MET A 514 -14.39 1.99 -34.31
N ARG A 515 -14.05 3.01 -33.52
CA ARG A 515 -13.35 2.86 -32.25
C ARG A 515 -14.23 3.37 -31.11
N LEU A 516 -14.58 2.48 -30.19
CA LEU A 516 -15.24 2.81 -28.95
C LEU A 516 -14.17 3.12 -27.89
N ASN A 517 -14.21 4.31 -27.28
CA ASN A 517 -13.33 4.73 -26.19
C ASN A 517 -14.18 5.23 -25.03
N LEU A 518 -14.11 4.58 -23.87
CA LEU A 518 -14.81 5.04 -22.66
C LEU A 518 -14.08 4.61 -21.39
N GLU A 519 -14.45 5.21 -20.26
CA GLU A 519 -14.11 4.68 -18.95
C GLU A 519 -15.12 3.60 -18.55
N TYR A 520 -14.65 2.37 -18.27
CA TYR A 520 -15.48 1.27 -17.82
C TYR A 520 -14.79 0.53 -16.69
N ALA A 521 -15.52 0.29 -15.59
CA ALA A 521 -15.01 -0.40 -14.39
C ALA A 521 -13.69 0.18 -13.83
N GLY A 522 -13.59 1.50 -13.83
CA GLY A 522 -12.45 2.24 -13.26
C GLY A 522 -11.21 2.32 -14.16
N ARG A 523 -11.31 1.91 -15.44
CA ARG A 523 -10.20 2.01 -16.40
C ARG A 523 -10.66 2.53 -17.76
N GLN A 524 -9.71 3.10 -18.50
CA GLN A 524 -9.91 3.43 -19.90
C GLN A 524 -9.98 2.14 -20.73
N HIS A 525 -11.02 2.02 -21.53
CA HIS A 525 -11.27 0.92 -22.46
C HIS A 525 -11.31 1.44 -23.89
N SER A 526 -10.67 0.70 -24.81
CA SER A 526 -10.71 0.96 -26.25
C SER A 526 -11.02 -0.32 -27.00
N PHE A 527 -12.07 -0.31 -27.82
CA PHE A 527 -12.43 -1.41 -28.71
C PHE A 527 -12.48 -0.90 -30.16
N ALA A 528 -11.95 -1.68 -31.11
CA ALA A 528 -12.03 -1.37 -32.53
C ALA A 528 -12.78 -2.47 -33.28
N THR A 529 -13.68 -2.09 -34.18
CA THR A 529 -14.37 -3.03 -35.07
C THR A 529 -13.42 -3.55 -36.15
N ASP A 530 -13.81 -4.64 -36.80
CA ASP A 530 -13.21 -5.04 -38.07
C ASP A 530 -13.32 -3.90 -39.11
N THR A 531 -12.41 -3.91 -40.09
CA THR A 531 -12.38 -2.93 -41.17
C THR A 531 -13.56 -3.15 -42.13
N LEU A 532 -14.38 -2.11 -42.30
CA LEU A 532 -15.46 -2.07 -43.29
C LEU A 532 -14.95 -1.47 -44.61
N ILE A 533 -15.21 -2.12 -45.74
CA ILE A 533 -14.86 -1.64 -47.08
C ILE A 533 -16.13 -1.16 -47.81
N LEU A 534 -16.08 0.07 -48.31
CA LEU A 534 -17.14 0.74 -49.06
C LEU A 534 -16.70 1.00 -50.49
N SER A 535 -17.60 0.82 -51.46
CA SER A 535 -17.37 1.09 -52.88
C SER A 535 -18.35 2.12 -53.42
N SER A 536 -17.82 3.24 -53.90
CA SER A 536 -18.58 4.27 -54.60
C SER A 536 -18.31 4.26 -56.10
N TYR A 537 -19.29 4.71 -56.88
CA TYR A 537 -19.31 4.66 -58.34
C TYR A 537 -20.05 5.89 -58.91
N LEU A 538 -19.53 6.48 -59.99
CA LEU A 538 -20.21 7.52 -60.74
C LEU A 538 -21.09 6.92 -61.85
N PRO A 539 -22.43 7.01 -61.76
CA PRO A 539 -23.30 6.59 -62.86
C PRO A 539 -22.96 7.31 -64.16
N THR A 540 -22.71 6.55 -65.23
CA THR A 540 -22.57 7.13 -66.56
C THR A 540 -23.88 7.83 -66.93
N PRO A 541 -23.85 9.11 -67.36
CA PRO A 541 -25.07 9.84 -67.67
C PRO A 541 -25.82 9.13 -68.81
N VAL A 542 -27.04 8.65 -68.53
CA VAL A 542 -27.97 8.19 -69.55
C VAL A 542 -28.34 9.41 -70.41
N PRO A 543 -28.20 9.37 -71.75
CA PRO A 543 -28.56 10.49 -72.59
C PRO A 543 -30.06 10.80 -72.42
N ALA A 544 -30.37 12.04 -72.02
CA ALA A 544 -31.75 12.51 -71.90
C ALA A 544 -32.47 12.44 -73.27
N PRO A 545 -33.72 11.96 -73.34
CA PRO A 545 -34.51 12.06 -74.57
C PRO A 545 -34.78 13.54 -74.91
N LEU A 546 -34.67 13.87 -76.20
CA LEU A 546 -34.82 15.21 -76.78
C LEU A 546 -36.14 15.91 -76.37
N PRO A 547 -36.13 17.24 -76.18
CA PRO A 547 -37.30 17.99 -75.73
C PRO A 547 -38.35 18.11 -76.84
N THR A 548 -39.60 17.83 -76.51
CA THR A 548 -40.78 18.20 -77.32
C THR A 548 -41.24 19.60 -76.91
N PRO A 549 -41.46 20.55 -77.85
CA PRO A 549 -41.85 21.90 -77.50
C PRO A 549 -43.37 21.96 -77.23
N PHE A 550 -43.77 22.48 -76.07
CA PHE A 550 -45.15 22.90 -75.84
C PHE A 550 -45.26 24.36 -75.40
N LEU A 551 -46.31 24.94 -75.96
CA LEU A 551 -46.74 26.33 -76.05
C LEU A 551 -46.92 27.06 -74.71
N LEU A 552 -46.56 28.34 -74.75
CA LEU A 552 -46.94 29.38 -73.79
C LEU A 552 -48.47 29.45 -73.66
N THR A 553 -48.96 29.25 -72.44
CA THR A 553 -50.26 29.80 -72.00
C THR A 553 -50.04 30.53 -70.68
N ALA A 554 -50.64 31.71 -70.61
CA ALA A 554 -50.45 32.70 -69.54
C ALA A 554 -51.54 32.57 -68.45
N VAL A 555 -51.25 33.27 -67.34
CA VAL A 555 -52.19 33.82 -66.31
C VAL A 555 -52.54 32.87 -65.15
N PRO A 556 -52.77 33.34 -63.88
CA PRO A 556 -52.19 34.43 -63.08
C PRO A 556 -51.69 33.99 -61.67
N VAL A 557 -51.12 34.94 -60.92
CA VAL A 557 -50.86 34.91 -59.47
C VAL A 557 -52.17 34.79 -58.65
N PRO A 558 -52.15 34.04 -57.52
CA PRO A 558 -52.62 34.59 -56.24
C PRO A 558 -51.65 34.24 -55.08
N THR A 559 -51.18 35.24 -54.33
CA THR A 559 -51.71 35.66 -53.02
C THR A 559 -50.97 35.03 -51.85
N GLN A 560 -50.19 35.88 -51.16
CA GLN A 560 -49.61 35.62 -49.84
C GLN A 560 -50.71 35.27 -48.82
N ALA A 561 -50.40 34.32 -47.94
CA ALA A 561 -51.06 34.15 -46.65
C ALA A 561 -49.99 34.18 -45.54
N PRO A 562 -50.38 34.57 -44.31
CA PRO A 562 -49.60 35.48 -43.46
C PRO A 562 -48.78 34.79 -42.36
N LEU A 563 -47.87 35.57 -41.76
CA LEU A 563 -47.16 35.24 -40.52
C LEU A 563 -48.13 34.86 -39.38
N PRO A 564 -47.78 33.88 -38.52
CA PRO A 564 -48.36 33.78 -37.19
C PRO A 564 -47.67 34.75 -36.22
N THR A 565 -48.49 35.56 -35.56
CA THR A 565 -48.18 36.37 -34.37
C THR A 565 -47.78 35.52 -33.15
N PRO A 566 -47.00 36.08 -32.20
CA PRO A 566 -46.50 35.39 -31.02
C PRO A 566 -47.58 35.25 -29.93
N VAL A 567 -47.62 34.09 -29.28
CA VAL A 567 -48.39 33.79 -28.05
C VAL A 567 -47.48 34.06 -26.84
N PRO A 568 -47.99 34.63 -25.73
CA PRO A 568 -47.16 35.30 -24.72
C PRO A 568 -46.45 34.34 -23.77
N ALA A 569 -45.32 34.83 -23.23
CA ALA A 569 -44.48 34.17 -22.25
C ALA A 569 -45.23 33.79 -20.96
N PRO A 570 -44.93 32.63 -20.34
CA PRO A 570 -45.26 32.41 -18.94
C PRO A 570 -44.29 33.22 -18.06
N VAL A 571 -44.91 33.95 -17.14
CA VAL A 571 -44.30 34.69 -16.04
C VAL A 571 -43.47 33.75 -15.16
N ILE A 572 -42.23 34.15 -14.91
CA ILE A 572 -41.35 33.58 -13.88
C ILE A 572 -41.87 34.11 -12.53
N THR A 573 -42.17 33.19 -11.61
CA THR A 573 -42.29 33.48 -10.18
C THR A 573 -41.05 32.91 -9.49
N ASP A 574 -40.19 33.80 -8.99
CA ASP A 574 -39.20 33.51 -7.96
C ASP A 574 -39.92 33.18 -6.64
N ASP A 575 -39.50 32.13 -5.93
CA ASP A 575 -39.14 32.23 -4.51
C ASP A 575 -38.59 30.89 -3.97
N GLU A 576 -37.26 30.87 -3.79
CA GLU A 576 -36.46 30.37 -2.65
C GLU A 576 -35.09 29.85 -3.10
N PRO A 577 -33.97 30.28 -2.46
CA PRO A 577 -32.65 29.76 -2.81
C PRO A 577 -32.55 28.28 -2.41
N PRO A 578 -32.17 27.37 -3.33
CA PRO A 578 -32.01 25.98 -2.96
C PRO A 578 -30.80 25.87 -2.04
N ILE A 579 -30.98 25.28 -0.86
CA ILE A 579 -29.91 24.94 0.11
C ILE A 579 -28.74 24.22 -0.60
N ILE A 580 -29.02 23.52 -1.70
CA ILE A 580 -28.06 22.87 -2.59
C ILE A 580 -27.03 23.86 -3.19
N LEU A 581 -27.42 25.08 -3.59
CA LEU A 581 -26.48 26.06 -4.17
C LEU A 581 -25.50 26.59 -3.11
N ILE A 582 -25.95 26.76 -1.86
CA ILE A 582 -25.08 27.18 -0.75
C ILE A 582 -24.09 26.07 -0.39
N VAL A 583 -24.54 24.81 -0.35
CA VAL A 583 -23.66 23.65 -0.10
C VAL A 583 -22.66 23.46 -1.24
N VAL A 584 -23.08 23.58 -2.50
CA VAL A 584 -22.17 23.49 -3.66
C VAL A 584 -21.15 24.62 -3.65
N LEU A 585 -21.56 25.86 -3.37
CA LEU A 585 -20.62 26.99 -3.26
C LEU A 585 -19.67 26.86 -2.06
N ALA A 586 -20.12 26.28 -0.93
CA ALA A 586 -19.28 26.02 0.23
C ALA A 586 -18.27 24.89 -0.02
N VAL A 587 -18.66 23.83 -0.72
CA VAL A 587 -17.77 22.73 -1.12
C VAL A 587 -16.75 23.21 -2.15
N VAL A 588 -17.19 23.95 -3.18
CA VAL A 588 -16.27 24.56 -4.16
C VAL A 588 -15.33 25.56 -3.48
N GLY A 589 -15.83 26.37 -2.54
CA GLY A 589 -15.01 27.27 -1.72
C GLY A 589 -13.98 26.52 -0.87
N GLY A 590 -14.38 25.42 -0.24
CA GLY A 590 -13.50 24.55 0.56
C GLY A 590 -12.41 23.89 -0.29
N ILE A 591 -12.75 23.37 -1.46
CA ILE A 591 -11.80 22.81 -2.43
C ILE A 591 -10.82 23.88 -2.88
N ILE A 592 -11.28 25.10 -3.17
CA ILE A 592 -10.41 26.22 -3.55
C ILE A 592 -9.45 26.57 -2.39
N VAL A 593 -9.92 26.60 -1.14
CA VAL A 593 -9.07 26.89 0.02
C VAL A 593 -8.03 25.79 0.24
N ILE A 594 -8.42 24.52 0.14
CA ILE A 594 -7.49 23.37 0.24
C ILE A 594 -6.45 23.44 -0.87
N LEU A 595 -6.87 23.74 -2.10
CA LEU A 595 -5.98 23.86 -3.26
C LEU A 595 -5.03 25.05 -3.10
N VAL A 596 -5.49 26.17 -2.50
CA VAL A 596 -4.63 27.31 -2.16
C VAL A 596 -3.64 26.95 -1.04
N ILE A 597 -4.05 26.23 0.01
CA ILE A 597 -3.15 25.78 1.09
C ILE A 597 -2.08 24.83 0.53
N PHE A 598 -2.48 23.85 -0.28
CA PHE A 598 -1.57 22.91 -0.95
C PHE A 598 -0.61 23.59 -1.93
N ARG A 599 -1.02 24.72 -2.54
CA ARG A 599 -0.13 25.52 -3.40
C ARG A 599 0.80 26.42 -2.57
N LEU A 600 0.35 26.91 -1.42
CA LEU A 600 1.14 27.72 -0.50
C LEU A 600 2.19 26.89 0.26
N SER A 601 2.03 25.58 0.41
CA SER A 601 3.02 24.68 1.02
C SER A 601 4.20 24.33 0.09
N ARG A 602 4.15 24.68 -1.20
CA ARG A 602 5.25 24.43 -2.14
C ARG A 602 6.44 25.38 -1.91
N PRO A 603 7.68 24.91 -2.07
CA PRO A 603 8.88 25.71 -1.82
C PRO A 603 8.96 26.93 -2.75
N THR A 604 9.45 28.05 -2.23
CA THR A 604 9.68 29.27 -3.00
C THR A 604 10.97 29.16 -3.84
N PRO A 605 11.04 29.85 -5.00
CA PRO A 605 12.26 29.93 -5.79
C PRO A 605 13.40 30.51 -4.96
N HIS A 606 14.59 29.93 -5.06
CA HIS A 606 15.75 30.29 -4.26
C HIS A 606 17.05 29.98 -5.01
N GLY A 607 18.16 30.60 -4.59
CA GLY A 607 19.46 30.45 -5.25
C GLY A 607 19.78 31.57 -6.24
N PHE A 608 20.97 31.50 -6.81
CA PHE A 608 21.58 32.56 -7.61
C PHE A 608 22.23 32.00 -8.88
N LEU A 609 22.22 32.78 -9.96
CA LEU A 609 23.08 32.56 -11.14
C LEU A 609 24.18 33.61 -11.18
N TYR A 610 25.42 33.16 -11.30
CA TYR A 610 26.61 34.01 -11.45
C TYR A 610 27.13 33.95 -12.88
N ASN A 611 27.66 35.05 -13.41
CA ASN A 611 28.42 35.02 -14.67
C ASN A 611 29.84 34.44 -14.47
N ASP A 612 30.60 34.35 -15.55
CA ASP A 612 32.01 33.93 -15.58
C ASP A 612 32.96 34.87 -14.81
N GLN A 613 32.50 36.06 -14.43
CA GLN A 613 33.21 37.04 -13.60
C GLN A 613 32.83 36.95 -12.11
N GLY A 614 31.89 36.07 -11.73
CA GLY A 614 31.46 35.88 -10.35
C GLY A 614 30.41 36.89 -9.87
N GLU A 615 29.83 37.70 -10.76
CA GLU A 615 28.77 38.65 -10.44
C GLU A 615 27.39 37.96 -10.51
N VAL A 616 26.49 38.31 -9.58
CA VAL A 616 25.11 37.81 -9.56
C VAL A 616 24.34 38.42 -10.73
N VAL A 617 23.91 37.56 -11.66
CA VAL A 617 23.05 37.93 -12.80
C VAL A 617 21.58 37.73 -12.45
N VAL A 618 21.27 36.75 -11.60
CA VAL A 618 19.89 36.41 -11.21
C VAL A 618 19.84 36.01 -9.74
N ASP A 619 18.91 36.60 -9.00
CA ASP A 619 18.48 36.16 -7.67
C ASP A 619 17.06 35.60 -7.79
N PHE A 620 16.91 34.28 -7.64
CA PHE A 620 15.62 33.63 -7.81
C PHE A 620 14.60 34.00 -6.71
N ALA A 621 15.07 34.39 -5.52
CA ALA A 621 14.19 34.81 -4.42
C ALA A 621 13.67 36.25 -4.63
N GLY A 622 14.43 37.09 -5.34
CA GLY A 622 14.13 38.49 -5.62
C GLY A 622 13.43 38.77 -6.96
N LEU A 623 13.09 37.76 -7.75
CA LEU A 623 12.49 37.94 -9.09
C LEU A 623 11.12 38.67 -9.02
N VAL A 624 10.96 39.69 -9.85
CA VAL A 624 9.68 40.41 -9.99
C VAL A 624 8.74 39.60 -10.89
N ARG A 625 7.92 38.76 -10.26
CA ARG A 625 6.99 37.84 -10.94
C ARG A 625 5.56 38.37 -10.92
N SER A 626 4.75 37.99 -11.92
CA SER A 626 3.33 38.35 -11.97
C SER A 626 2.56 37.75 -10.77
N PRO A 627 1.48 38.41 -10.29
CA PRO A 627 0.68 37.89 -9.17
C PRO A 627 0.11 36.49 -9.44
N MET A 628 -0.23 36.18 -10.70
CA MET A 628 -0.78 34.90 -11.14
C MET A 628 0.30 33.79 -11.13
N SER A 629 1.52 34.08 -11.57
CA SER A 629 2.63 33.11 -11.58
C SER A 629 3.14 32.80 -10.16
N ASN A 630 3.05 33.76 -9.23
CA ASN A 630 3.35 33.53 -7.81
C ASN A 630 2.34 32.61 -7.11
N LEU A 631 1.10 32.53 -7.62
CA LEU A 631 0.04 31.68 -7.05
C LEU A 631 -0.04 30.31 -7.74
N ILE A 632 -0.03 30.26 -9.07
CA ILE A 632 -0.23 29.03 -9.85
C ILE A 632 1.09 28.26 -10.02
N SER A 633 2.21 28.93 -10.22
CA SER A 633 3.52 28.32 -10.48
C SER A 633 4.57 28.79 -9.47
N ARG A 634 4.21 28.76 -8.18
CA ARG A 634 5.07 29.29 -7.11
C ARG A 634 6.47 28.68 -7.13
N ASN A 635 6.57 27.37 -7.36
CA ASN A 635 7.81 26.61 -7.35
C ASN A 635 8.42 26.40 -8.74
N VAL A 636 7.96 27.11 -9.78
CA VAL A 636 8.45 26.96 -11.15
C VAL A 636 8.76 28.34 -11.72
N VAL A 637 9.98 28.56 -12.22
CA VAL A 637 10.41 29.80 -12.88
C VAL A 637 10.75 29.48 -14.33
N ARG A 638 10.02 30.06 -15.27
CA ARG A 638 10.33 29.88 -16.71
C ARG A 638 11.54 30.74 -17.06
N GLY A 639 12.39 30.27 -17.96
CA GLY A 639 13.62 30.97 -18.32
C GLY A 639 13.39 32.33 -19.01
N VAL A 640 12.20 32.54 -19.61
CA VAL A 640 11.75 33.88 -20.03
C VAL A 640 11.61 34.88 -18.87
N GLU A 641 11.35 34.41 -17.64
CA GLU A 641 11.26 35.23 -16.42
C GLU A 641 12.64 35.59 -15.87
N VAL A 642 13.68 34.86 -16.28
CA VAL A 642 15.07 35.03 -15.85
C VAL A 642 15.78 36.12 -16.67
N GLY A 643 15.30 36.40 -17.88
CA GLY A 643 15.80 37.51 -18.72
C GLY A 643 17.20 37.29 -19.31
N ILE A 644 17.70 36.05 -19.31
CA ILE A 644 18.99 35.69 -19.91
C ILE A 644 18.79 35.19 -21.34
N PRO A 645 19.42 35.83 -22.35
CA PRO A 645 19.37 35.38 -23.74
C PRO A 645 19.88 33.95 -23.90
N GLY A 646 19.08 33.08 -24.51
CA GLY A 646 19.37 31.65 -24.70
C GLY A 646 18.84 30.73 -23.60
N LEU A 647 18.18 31.26 -22.56
CA LEU A 647 17.45 30.45 -21.56
C LEU A 647 15.92 30.52 -21.74
N GLU A 648 15.39 31.10 -22.81
CA GLU A 648 13.95 31.30 -22.98
C GLU A 648 13.16 29.98 -23.05
N GLY A 649 13.78 28.92 -23.55
CA GLY A 649 13.17 27.58 -23.70
C GLY A 649 13.31 26.66 -22.49
N VAL A 650 13.91 27.11 -21.39
CA VAL A 650 14.15 26.27 -20.19
C VAL A 650 13.23 26.63 -19.04
N THR A 651 13.04 25.68 -18.11
CA THR A 651 12.23 25.88 -16.90
C THR A 651 13.01 25.43 -15.67
N PHE A 652 13.03 26.25 -14.63
CA PHE A 652 13.59 25.93 -13.33
C PHE A 652 12.47 25.50 -12.37
N THR A 653 12.55 24.30 -11.83
CA THR A 653 11.58 23.72 -10.89
C THR A 653 12.22 23.52 -9.53
N PHE A 654 11.65 24.14 -8.50
CA PHE A 654 12.10 24.07 -7.12
C PHE A 654 11.29 22.99 -6.40
N ARG A 655 11.96 21.97 -5.88
CA ARG A 655 11.38 20.87 -5.11
C ARG A 655 12.07 20.79 -3.75
N GLY A 656 11.47 20.09 -2.78
CA GLY A 656 12.09 19.90 -1.46
C GLY A 656 13.45 19.18 -1.53
N SER A 657 13.67 18.39 -2.58
CA SER A 657 14.90 17.65 -2.86
C SER A 657 15.97 18.42 -3.63
N GLY A 658 15.69 19.63 -4.14
CA GLY A 658 16.66 20.41 -4.91
C GLY A 658 16.03 21.24 -6.04
N VAL A 659 16.88 21.76 -6.92
CA VAL A 659 16.47 22.58 -8.08
C VAL A 659 16.71 21.78 -9.36
N PHE A 660 15.72 21.77 -10.24
CA PHE A 660 15.73 21.03 -11.49
C PHE A 660 15.57 21.99 -12.66
N MET A 661 16.28 21.70 -13.75
CA MET A 661 16.24 22.48 -14.98
C MET A 661 15.73 21.57 -16.10
N SER A 662 14.72 22.00 -16.85
CA SER A 662 14.14 21.22 -17.95
C SER A 662 14.04 22.05 -19.23
N SER A 663 13.99 21.37 -20.39
CA SER A 663 13.85 22.00 -21.71
C SER A 663 12.55 21.54 -22.38
N MET A 664 11.80 22.48 -22.97
CA MET A 664 10.53 22.16 -23.66
C MET A 664 10.70 21.72 -25.14
N GLN A 665 11.91 21.75 -25.71
CA GLN A 665 12.13 21.44 -27.14
C GLN A 665 13.08 20.25 -27.36
N VAL A 666 12.72 19.39 -28.33
CA VAL A 666 13.43 18.14 -28.73
C VAL A 666 14.48 18.37 -29.86
N ALA A 667 14.75 19.62 -30.26
CA ALA A 667 15.74 19.99 -31.29
C ALA A 667 17.01 20.61 -30.64
N PRO A 668 18.18 20.65 -31.31
CA PRO A 668 19.50 20.58 -30.65
C PRO A 668 19.64 21.58 -29.51
N ALA A 669 19.79 21.04 -28.29
CA ALA A 669 19.85 21.80 -27.05
C ALA A 669 20.96 22.86 -27.10
N THR A 670 20.56 24.12 -27.22
CA THR A 670 21.48 25.28 -27.14
C THR A 670 21.98 25.50 -25.71
N VAL A 671 21.34 24.86 -24.73
CA VAL A 671 21.67 24.92 -23.30
C VAL A 671 22.36 23.63 -22.87
N ARG A 672 23.48 23.77 -22.18
CA ARG A 672 24.27 22.69 -21.60
C ARG A 672 24.36 22.86 -20.10
N VAL A 673 24.33 21.75 -19.38
CA VAL A 673 24.54 21.69 -17.93
C VAL A 673 25.76 20.79 -17.70
N ASN A 674 26.79 21.31 -17.03
CA ASN A 674 28.07 20.64 -16.82
C ASN A 674 28.65 20.03 -18.11
N ASN A 675 28.67 20.84 -19.18
CA ASN A 675 29.16 20.48 -20.51
C ASN A 675 28.39 19.38 -21.25
N GLN A 676 27.22 18.96 -20.75
CA GLN A 676 26.31 18.03 -21.40
C GLN A 676 25.05 18.75 -21.89
N PRO A 677 24.48 18.41 -23.06
CA PRO A 677 23.23 18.99 -23.53
C PRO A 677 22.10 18.73 -22.52
N LEU A 678 21.24 19.72 -22.31
CA LEU A 678 20.05 19.57 -21.48
C LEU A 678 18.97 18.81 -22.27
N ILE A 679 18.76 17.54 -21.92
CA ILE A 679 17.73 16.66 -22.47
C ILE A 679 16.69 16.44 -21.37
N GLU A 680 15.43 16.73 -21.65
CA GLU A 680 14.29 16.57 -20.72
C GLU A 680 14.41 17.37 -19.42
N GLU A 681 14.88 16.77 -18.31
CA GLU A 681 15.04 17.38 -16.99
C GLU A 681 16.37 16.96 -16.35
N ARG A 682 17.05 17.89 -15.65
CA ARG A 682 18.31 17.63 -14.95
C ARG A 682 18.38 18.37 -13.62
N ALA A 683 18.86 17.71 -12.57
CA ALA A 683 19.15 18.36 -11.31
C ALA A 683 20.32 19.37 -11.47
N ILE A 684 20.21 20.52 -10.83
CA ILE A 684 21.27 21.53 -10.73
C ILE A 684 21.64 21.73 -9.26
N ASP A 685 22.84 21.30 -8.91
CA ASP A 685 23.40 21.39 -7.56
C ASP A 685 24.27 22.64 -7.39
N ASP A 686 24.68 22.90 -6.15
CA ASP A 686 25.60 23.99 -5.83
C ASP A 686 26.90 23.85 -6.65
N SER A 687 27.28 24.91 -7.37
CA SER A 687 28.38 24.94 -8.35
C SER A 687 28.15 24.29 -9.71
N THR A 688 26.91 24.05 -10.10
CA THR A 688 26.58 23.60 -11.46
C THR A 688 26.81 24.69 -12.51
N TRP A 689 27.47 24.34 -13.62
CA TRP A 689 27.71 25.25 -14.74
C TRP A 689 26.66 25.08 -15.84
N ILE A 690 26.05 26.19 -16.25
CA ILE A 690 25.02 26.28 -17.28
C ILE A 690 25.57 27.09 -18.45
N GLY A 691 25.80 26.44 -19.59
CA GLY A 691 26.27 27.08 -20.81
C GLY A 691 25.11 27.34 -21.77
N THR A 692 24.93 28.57 -22.23
CA THR A 692 23.97 28.89 -23.30
C THR A 692 24.50 29.99 -24.20
N SER A 693 24.28 29.88 -25.52
CA SER A 693 24.62 30.90 -26.51
C SER A 693 26.05 31.47 -26.39
N GLY A 694 27.02 30.61 -26.03
CA GLY A 694 28.43 30.97 -25.87
C GLY A 694 28.80 31.65 -24.54
N ARG A 695 27.88 31.74 -23.58
CA ARG A 695 28.10 32.26 -22.21
C ARG A 695 27.97 31.15 -21.17
N LEU A 696 28.65 31.32 -20.05
CA LEU A 696 28.67 30.35 -18.95
C LEU A 696 28.16 31.00 -17.66
N TYR A 697 27.24 30.31 -16.99
CA TYR A 697 26.64 30.74 -15.72
C TYR A 697 26.83 29.67 -14.65
N LYS A 698 27.07 30.05 -13.41
CA LYS A 698 27.18 29.14 -12.26
C LYS A 698 25.95 29.23 -11.39
N PHE A 699 25.31 28.11 -11.08
CA PHE A 699 24.24 28.05 -10.09
C PHE A 699 24.81 27.86 -8.67
N SER A 700 24.27 28.58 -7.69
CA SER A 700 24.56 28.34 -6.27
C SER A 700 23.33 28.58 -5.41
N THR A 701 23.19 27.79 -4.34
CA THR A 701 22.15 27.99 -3.34
C THR A 701 22.53 29.02 -2.28
N LYS A 702 23.79 29.50 -2.28
CA LYS A 702 24.33 30.47 -1.33
C LYS A 702 24.65 31.80 -2.01
N PRO A 703 24.44 32.94 -1.32
CA PRO A 703 24.94 34.23 -1.80
C PRO A 703 26.47 34.24 -1.75
N ALA A 704 27.12 34.86 -2.72
CA ALA A 704 28.57 35.02 -2.72
C ALA A 704 29.03 35.78 -1.46
N PRO A 705 30.18 35.42 -0.86
CA PRO A 705 30.73 36.17 0.25
C PRO A 705 31.01 37.60 -0.22
N ARG A 706 30.43 38.60 0.47
CA ARG A 706 30.79 40.00 0.25
C ARG A 706 32.28 40.17 0.54
N THR A 707 33.07 40.53 -0.47
CA THR A 707 34.33 41.21 -0.24
C THR A 707 34.02 42.56 0.39
N GLU A 708 34.23 42.68 1.70
CA GLU A 708 34.59 43.99 2.27
C GLU A 708 35.91 44.40 1.63
N ASP A 709 35.99 45.66 1.18
CA ASP A 709 37.12 46.26 0.46
C ASP A 709 38.51 45.96 1.06
#